data_AF-A0A7W3X2L1-F1
#
_entry.id   AF-A0A7W3X2L1-F1
#
_cell.length_a   1.000
_cell.length_b   1.000
_cell.length_c   1.000
_cell.angle_alpha   90.00
_cell.angle_beta   90.00
_cell.angle_gamma   90.00
#
_symmetry.space_group_name_H-M   'P 1'
#
loop_
_entity.id
_entity.type
_entity.pdbx_description
1 polymer ?
#
loop_
_entity_poly.entity_id
_entity_poly.type
_entity_poly.pdbx_seq_one_letter_code
_entity_poly.pdbx_strand_id
1 'polypeptide(L)'
;MNLSPHVATGGALIDTAASKALSAAQLVDAVKARQVLPLRIAVLLKAPNMPEADMQFVTVDNSHKLGFEQALATAAKLLSAPEIEANQKCVIINLADTLWLLPALDAAKNALHPHAFINGVGIAANSQDAVNQALVHAKRAHLKPKVLQVNCECAKDKLRRLAALVTAIAQRQTLDGAEYWFCDFHQSRVAAFSNTFTQTAPQDAHQAIILTQGSAVIAAKPLLNQDRLWLPLGAESVNNLQAKLASTARIFSGLSTPLEGLNAIKRALSEYQANSASAPLTAVVMATSFAALKAELNAMAQFIEASEPNAPISYKTPAGSCFTSQPLGEQGLSFVYPGVGTVYPNMFKHLGHAFPALYSEFEKQGDLQAMLQSQLIYPTADENAANGKTSAAANVTAQSMSLSELAISGVGISYMLTKLLEKEFNIKPKLALGYSMGEASMWASLNVWQQPHSLIDATQTSSLFTQDISGALNCVRKDWQLTQANGQTGGHTNGQADEIVWNSFVTRATPNELTPHLKDFPRAYIAIIQGDTCVVAGCEASCKAMLKQAGKRGIASNKVTAMHTPPAMQIIEQVKQFYHQPLMANLPSEIKFITATEAEPIMLNPDAIAQSIADTFCHQLDFTQLIAKAYHHGSRLFVEIGADRQTSTLIDKILASQAPLQNVNNQPSPAHAIAINAKGADESISLLKCLAQLLSHRVSMSFAPFMDSIEQAIEGLSLGLDADLSQAAAHLISEGEPH
;
A
#
# COMPACT_ATOMS: atom_id res chain seq x y z
N MET A 1 29.40 22.10 -3.14
CA MET A 1 30.77 21.95 -3.69
C MET A 1 30.65 21.93 -5.19
N ASN A 2 31.42 22.75 -5.91
CA ASN A 2 31.45 22.80 -7.37
C ASN A 2 31.87 21.44 -7.93
N LEU A 3 30.94 20.72 -8.56
CA LEU A 3 31.24 19.54 -9.37
C LEU A 3 31.40 20.00 -10.81
N SER A 4 32.65 20.11 -11.25
CA SER A 4 33.00 20.11 -12.67
C SER A 4 32.52 18.80 -13.32
N PRO A 5 32.05 18.81 -14.58
CA PRO A 5 31.66 17.59 -15.26
C PRO A 5 32.93 16.75 -15.52
N HIS A 6 32.99 15.57 -14.90
CA HIS A 6 33.99 14.57 -15.23
C HIS A 6 33.67 14.04 -16.63
N VAL A 7 34.37 14.57 -17.64
CA VAL A 7 34.42 13.98 -18.98
C VAL A 7 35.20 12.67 -18.85
N ALA A 8 34.50 11.54 -18.92
CA ALA A 8 35.12 10.24 -19.12
C ALA A 8 35.63 10.17 -20.58
N THR A 9 36.87 10.60 -20.79
CA THR A 9 37.56 10.44 -22.08
C THR A 9 38.01 8.99 -22.23
N GLY A 10 37.24 8.19 -22.99
CA GLY A 10 37.62 6.80 -23.31
C GLY A 10 36.72 6.04 -24.28
N GLY A 11 35.56 6.55 -24.68
CA GLY A 11 34.68 5.91 -25.68
C GLY A 11 34.81 6.52 -27.07
N ALA A 12 34.79 5.70 -28.12
CA ALA A 12 34.72 6.18 -29.50
C ALA A 12 33.32 6.78 -29.76
N LEU A 13 33.24 8.09 -30.01
CA LEU A 13 32.04 8.73 -30.53
C LEU A 13 31.88 8.28 -32.00
N ILE A 14 30.92 7.40 -32.26
CA ILE A 14 30.52 7.10 -33.64
C ILE A 14 29.56 8.21 -34.06
N ASP A 15 30.12 9.23 -34.72
CA ASP A 15 29.33 10.26 -35.35
C ASP A 15 28.53 9.63 -36.51
N THR A 16 27.21 9.60 -36.37
CA THR A 16 26.27 9.06 -37.38
C THR A 16 26.44 9.66 -38.77
N ALA A 17 27.17 10.77 -38.89
CA ALA A 17 27.51 11.43 -40.14
C ALA A 17 28.38 10.59 -41.11
N ALA A 18 29.10 9.55 -40.65
CA ALA A 18 30.01 8.77 -41.50
C ALA A 18 29.37 7.53 -42.17
N SER A 19 28.17 7.12 -41.77
CA SER A 19 27.42 6.02 -42.42
C SER A 19 26.22 6.59 -43.16
N LYS A 20 26.07 6.25 -44.45
CA LYS A 20 24.94 6.72 -45.25
C LYS A 20 23.62 6.32 -44.58
N ALA A 21 22.80 7.32 -44.25
CA ALA A 21 21.47 7.14 -43.67
C ALA A 21 20.65 6.12 -44.47
N LEU A 22 20.07 5.13 -43.76
CA LEU A 22 19.23 4.11 -44.36
C LEU A 22 17.93 4.73 -44.89
N SER A 23 17.48 4.25 -46.06
CA SER A 23 16.15 4.56 -46.58
C SER A 23 15.05 3.92 -45.72
N ALA A 24 13.80 4.38 -45.86
CA ALA A 24 12.67 3.78 -45.16
C ALA A 24 12.53 2.27 -45.44
N ALA A 25 12.72 1.83 -46.69
CA ALA A 25 12.70 0.42 -47.06
C ALA A 25 13.83 -0.38 -46.39
N GLN A 26 15.05 0.19 -46.34
CA GLN A 26 16.17 -0.46 -45.67
C GLN A 26 15.98 -0.58 -44.15
N LEU A 27 15.32 0.40 -43.52
CA LEU A 27 14.94 0.31 -42.10
C LEU A 27 13.88 -0.76 -41.88
N VAL A 28 12.89 -0.87 -42.78
CA VAL A 28 11.89 -1.93 -42.75
C VAL A 28 12.55 -3.30 -42.81
N ASP A 29 13.45 -3.50 -43.77
CA ASP A 29 14.20 -4.76 -43.93
C ASP A 29 15.08 -5.06 -42.70
N ALA A 30 15.70 -4.04 -42.10
CA ALA A 30 16.47 -4.19 -40.88
C ALA A 30 15.61 -4.68 -39.70
N VAL A 31 14.37 -4.18 -39.55
CA VAL A 31 13.44 -4.67 -38.52
C VAL A 31 12.98 -6.09 -38.83
N LYS A 32 12.65 -6.41 -40.09
CA LYS A 32 12.26 -7.77 -40.52
C LYS A 32 13.36 -8.79 -40.25
N ALA A 33 14.61 -8.44 -40.52
CA ALA A 33 15.77 -9.30 -40.20
C ALA A 33 15.92 -9.56 -38.69
N ARG A 34 15.41 -8.67 -37.83
CA ARG A 34 15.39 -8.88 -36.38
C ARG A 34 14.23 -9.71 -35.88
N GLN A 35 13.11 -9.68 -36.57
CA GLN A 35 11.91 -10.44 -36.20
C GLN A 35 12.11 -11.96 -36.26
N VAL A 36 13.14 -12.43 -36.98
CA VAL A 36 13.48 -13.85 -37.09
C VAL A 36 14.52 -14.32 -36.07
N LEU A 37 15.07 -13.42 -35.25
CA LEU A 37 16.09 -13.73 -34.24
C LEU A 37 15.54 -13.58 -32.83
N PRO A 38 15.90 -14.45 -31.87
CA PRO A 38 15.52 -14.25 -30.48
C PRO A 38 16.08 -12.93 -29.97
N LEU A 39 15.19 -12.03 -29.52
CA LEU A 39 15.55 -10.71 -29.03
C LEU A 39 15.44 -10.67 -27.51
N ARG A 40 16.55 -10.33 -26.84
CA ARG A 40 16.58 -10.00 -25.40
C ARG A 40 17.63 -8.93 -25.14
N ILE A 41 17.21 -7.68 -25.21
CA ILE A 41 18.09 -6.53 -24.93
C ILE A 41 17.69 -5.97 -23.57
N ALA A 42 18.64 -5.92 -22.64
CA ALA A 42 18.46 -5.24 -21.37
C ALA A 42 18.48 -3.73 -21.58
N VAL A 43 17.54 -3.03 -20.94
CA VAL A 43 17.39 -1.57 -21.01
C VAL A 43 17.58 -0.97 -19.62
N LEU A 44 18.49 -0.01 -19.49
CA LEU A 44 18.75 0.71 -18.26
C LEU A 44 18.55 2.22 -18.44
N LEU A 45 18.02 2.87 -17.40
CA LEU A 45 17.85 4.33 -17.32
C LEU A 45 19.12 5.05 -16.82
N LYS A 46 20.06 4.30 -16.23
CA LYS A 46 21.33 4.80 -15.71
C LYS A 46 22.48 4.00 -16.30
N ALA A 47 23.66 4.62 -16.38
CA ALA A 47 24.86 3.96 -16.86
C ALA A 47 25.17 2.70 -16.01
N PRO A 48 25.38 1.53 -16.61
CA PRO A 48 25.76 0.33 -15.89
C PRO A 48 27.19 0.46 -15.35
N ASN A 49 27.43 -0.05 -14.14
CA ASN A 49 28.78 -0.11 -13.56
C ASN A 49 29.55 -1.30 -14.17
N MET A 50 30.09 -1.10 -15.37
CA MET A 50 30.91 -2.09 -16.10
C MET A 50 32.14 -1.41 -16.71
N PRO A 51 33.21 -1.21 -15.93
CA PRO A 51 34.39 -0.46 -16.38
C PRO A 51 35.15 -1.14 -17.55
N GLU A 52 35.01 -2.46 -17.70
CA GLU A 52 35.67 -3.22 -18.76
C GLU A 52 34.83 -3.33 -20.05
N ALA A 53 33.60 -2.80 -20.07
CA ALA A 53 32.74 -2.85 -21.25
C ALA A 53 33.19 -1.88 -22.35
N ASP A 54 32.88 -2.22 -23.60
CA ASP A 54 33.02 -1.33 -24.74
C ASP A 54 31.78 -0.44 -24.85
N MET A 55 31.93 0.85 -24.53
CA MET A 55 30.83 1.82 -24.56
C MET A 55 30.75 2.51 -25.93
N GLN A 56 29.64 2.31 -26.62
CA GLN A 56 29.34 2.88 -27.93
C GLN A 56 28.24 3.94 -27.78
N PHE A 57 28.45 5.13 -28.35
CA PHE A 57 27.50 6.24 -28.28
C PHE A 57 26.76 6.40 -29.61
N VAL A 58 25.43 6.39 -29.56
CA VAL A 58 24.55 6.57 -30.71
C VAL A 58 23.72 7.83 -30.51
N THR A 59 23.87 8.79 -31.41
CA THR A 59 23.12 10.05 -31.40
C THR A 59 21.76 9.90 -32.09
N VAL A 60 20.82 10.80 -31.79
CA VAL A 60 19.54 10.90 -32.49
C VAL A 60 19.51 12.20 -33.29
N ASP A 61 19.49 12.08 -34.61
CA ASP A 61 19.39 13.23 -35.53
C ASP A 61 17.95 13.77 -35.56
N ASN A 62 17.75 14.98 -35.04
CA ASN A 62 16.44 15.64 -35.06
C ASN A 62 16.12 16.33 -36.39
N SER A 63 17.11 16.56 -37.25
CA SER A 63 16.90 17.16 -38.57
C SER A 63 16.32 16.16 -39.57
N HIS A 64 16.54 14.85 -39.33
CA HIS A 64 16.04 13.77 -40.16
C HIS A 64 14.72 13.20 -39.61
N LYS A 65 13.68 13.10 -40.47
CA LYS A 65 12.34 12.60 -40.09
C LYS A 65 12.34 11.18 -39.49
N LEU A 66 13.31 10.37 -39.89
CA LEU A 66 13.52 8.98 -39.43
C LEU A 66 14.71 8.82 -38.47
N GLY A 67 15.20 9.92 -37.87
CA GLY A 67 16.42 9.89 -37.05
C GLY A 67 16.32 8.96 -35.83
N PHE A 68 15.12 8.78 -35.26
CA PHE A 68 14.89 7.83 -34.17
C PHE A 68 15.01 6.38 -34.63
N GLU A 69 14.38 6.05 -35.76
CA GLU A 69 14.40 4.72 -36.36
C GLU A 69 15.81 4.35 -36.83
N GLN A 70 16.56 5.32 -37.37
CA GLN A 70 17.97 5.14 -37.71
C GLN A 70 18.83 4.85 -36.47
N ALA A 71 18.62 5.59 -35.39
CA ALA A 71 19.36 5.38 -34.14
C ALA A 71 19.09 3.97 -33.55
N LEU A 72 17.83 3.51 -33.55
CA LEU A 72 17.49 2.15 -33.13
C LEU A 72 18.10 1.07 -34.04
N ALA A 73 18.09 1.27 -35.36
CA ALA A 73 18.69 0.31 -36.30
C ALA A 73 20.21 0.23 -36.12
N THR A 74 20.88 1.36 -35.92
CA THR A 74 22.32 1.44 -35.61
C THR A 74 22.64 0.75 -34.29
N ALA A 75 21.87 1.04 -33.23
CA ALA A 75 22.03 0.39 -31.94
C ALA A 75 21.87 -1.13 -32.03
N ALA A 76 20.81 -1.59 -32.71
CA ALA A 76 20.60 -3.02 -32.91
C ALA A 76 21.78 -3.66 -33.64
N LYS A 77 22.26 -3.05 -34.74
CA LYS A 77 23.41 -3.55 -35.52
C LYS A 77 24.66 -3.70 -34.66
N LEU A 78 24.98 -2.69 -33.85
CA LEU A 78 26.13 -2.70 -32.95
C LEU A 78 26.02 -3.81 -31.88
N LEU A 79 24.83 -4.03 -31.32
CA LEU A 79 24.56 -5.13 -30.37
C LEU A 79 24.62 -6.54 -30.98
N SER A 80 24.81 -6.67 -32.30
CA SER A 80 24.80 -7.99 -32.96
C SER A 80 25.91 -8.17 -33.98
N ALA A 81 26.95 -7.33 -33.88
CA ALA A 81 28.20 -7.66 -34.52
C ALA A 81 28.64 -9.06 -34.03
N PRO A 82 28.96 -10.01 -34.94
CA PRO A 82 29.30 -11.37 -34.56
C PRO A 82 30.49 -11.39 -33.60
N GLU A 83 30.43 -12.28 -32.60
CA GLU A 83 31.54 -12.61 -31.69
C GLU A 83 32.69 -13.20 -32.53
N ILE A 84 33.60 -12.34 -32.99
CA ILE A 84 34.84 -12.77 -33.63
C ILE A 84 35.91 -12.63 -32.53
N GLU A 85 36.19 -13.77 -31.88
CA GLU A 85 37.21 -14.04 -30.84
C GLU A 85 36.73 -14.12 -29.38
N ALA A 86 37.28 -15.11 -28.66
CA ALA A 86 36.95 -15.53 -27.29
C ALA A 86 37.27 -14.52 -26.17
N ASN A 87 37.54 -13.25 -26.51
CA ASN A 87 38.05 -12.22 -25.59
C ASN A 87 37.38 -10.84 -25.80
N GLN A 88 36.27 -10.75 -26.53
CA GLN A 88 35.63 -9.47 -26.82
C GLN A 88 34.82 -8.95 -25.62
N LYS A 89 35.02 -7.66 -25.31
CA LYS A 89 34.34 -6.93 -24.22
C LYS A 89 32.84 -6.83 -24.48
N CYS A 90 32.03 -6.87 -23.42
CA CYS A 90 30.59 -6.61 -23.50
C CYS A 90 30.33 -5.24 -24.14
N VAL A 91 29.54 -5.19 -25.21
CA VAL A 91 29.16 -3.94 -25.89
C VAL A 91 27.96 -3.33 -25.19
N ILE A 92 28.09 -2.06 -24.78
CA ILE A 92 27.03 -1.28 -24.15
C ILE A 92 26.78 -0.05 -25.02
N ILE A 93 25.52 0.17 -25.35
CA ILE A 93 25.11 1.31 -26.17
C ILE A 93 24.45 2.36 -25.31
N ASN A 94 25.03 3.56 -25.31
CA ASN A 94 24.38 4.77 -24.88
C ASN A 94 23.60 5.35 -26.06
N LEU A 95 22.27 5.41 -25.95
CA LEU A 95 21.37 6.00 -26.93
C LEU A 95 21.03 7.43 -26.49
N ALA A 96 21.77 8.40 -27.04
CA ALA A 96 21.65 9.84 -26.81
C ALA A 96 21.48 10.24 -25.34
N ASP A 97 22.32 9.69 -24.46
CA ASP A 97 22.37 9.90 -23.01
C ASP A 97 21.04 9.65 -22.29
N THR A 98 20.16 8.86 -22.92
CA THR A 98 18.79 8.65 -22.45
C THR A 98 18.53 7.20 -22.06
N LEU A 99 19.02 6.24 -22.85
CA LEU A 99 18.86 4.80 -22.57
C LEU A 99 20.18 4.07 -22.77
N TRP A 100 20.43 3.08 -21.91
CA TRP A 100 21.58 2.18 -22.00
C TRP A 100 21.11 0.80 -22.40
N LEU A 101 21.64 0.27 -23.49
CA LEU A 101 21.24 -1.00 -24.10
C LEU A 101 22.41 -1.98 -24.12
N LEU A 102 22.18 -3.23 -23.72
CA LEU A 102 23.16 -4.31 -23.79
C LEU A 102 22.48 -5.68 -23.94
N PRO A 103 23.19 -6.73 -24.39
CA PRO A 103 22.62 -8.07 -24.41
C PRO A 103 22.19 -8.52 -23.01
N ALA A 104 20.97 -9.05 -22.87
CA ALA A 104 20.44 -9.45 -21.57
C ALA A 104 21.28 -10.53 -20.87
N LEU A 105 21.96 -11.38 -21.65
CA LEU A 105 22.85 -12.40 -21.13
C LEU A 105 24.07 -11.78 -20.42
N ASP A 106 24.63 -10.70 -20.99
CA ASP A 106 25.77 -10.02 -20.37
C ASP A 106 25.35 -9.23 -19.15
N ALA A 107 24.17 -8.61 -19.17
CA ALA A 107 23.58 -8.01 -17.98
C ALA A 107 23.47 -9.06 -16.84
N ALA A 108 22.98 -10.26 -17.13
CA ALA A 108 22.86 -11.34 -16.15
C ALA A 108 24.22 -11.85 -15.65
N LYS A 109 25.20 -12.06 -16.54
CA LYS A 109 26.57 -12.46 -16.18
C LYS A 109 27.25 -11.47 -15.23
N ASN A 110 26.89 -10.20 -15.32
CA ASN A 110 27.46 -9.11 -14.51
C ASN A 110 26.54 -8.67 -13.35
N ALA A 111 25.52 -9.47 -13.00
CA ALA A 111 24.58 -9.17 -11.92
C ALA A 111 23.91 -7.78 -12.03
N LEU A 112 23.74 -7.27 -13.26
CA LEU A 112 23.02 -6.04 -13.50
C LEU A 112 21.52 -6.29 -13.42
N HIS A 113 20.79 -5.30 -12.92
CA HIS A 113 19.34 -5.29 -12.84
C HIS A 113 18.78 -4.34 -13.91
N PRO A 114 18.23 -4.85 -15.02
CA PRO A 114 17.62 -4.00 -16.04
C PRO A 114 16.29 -3.40 -15.56
N HIS A 115 15.93 -2.24 -16.10
CA HIS A 115 14.64 -1.58 -15.84
C HIS A 115 13.54 -2.20 -16.70
N ALA A 116 13.89 -2.55 -17.94
CA ALA A 116 13.05 -3.29 -18.86
C ALA A 116 13.89 -4.19 -19.78
N PHE A 117 13.23 -5.07 -20.51
CA PHE A 117 13.80 -5.83 -21.62
C PHE A 117 13.04 -5.56 -22.90
N ILE A 118 13.75 -5.33 -24.01
CA ILE A 118 13.16 -5.41 -25.35
C ILE A 118 13.17 -6.88 -25.78
N ASN A 119 11.97 -7.46 -25.93
CA ASN A 119 11.78 -8.89 -26.18
C ASN A 119 11.06 -9.21 -27.49
N GLY A 120 10.53 -8.20 -28.18
CA GLY A 120 9.84 -8.39 -29.44
C GLY A 120 9.88 -7.14 -30.29
N VAL A 121 9.88 -7.35 -31.60
CA VAL A 121 9.75 -6.31 -32.62
C VAL A 121 8.77 -6.80 -33.68
N GLY A 122 8.04 -5.86 -34.27
CA GLY A 122 7.09 -6.12 -35.35
C GLY A 122 7.03 -4.95 -36.30
N ILE A 123 6.63 -5.23 -37.54
CA ILE A 123 6.49 -4.22 -38.58
C ILE A 123 5.31 -4.55 -39.48
N ALA A 124 4.43 -3.58 -39.72
CA ALA A 124 3.21 -3.80 -40.49
C ALA A 124 2.67 -2.49 -41.08
N ALA A 125 1.60 -2.62 -41.86
CA ALA A 125 0.88 -1.51 -42.48
C ALA A 125 0.21 -0.55 -41.49
N ASN A 126 -0.13 -1.05 -40.30
CA ASN A 126 -0.76 -0.26 -39.25
C ASN A 126 -0.16 -0.63 -37.87
N SER A 127 -0.36 0.25 -36.90
CA SER A 127 0.19 0.10 -35.54
C SER A 127 -0.34 -1.16 -34.84
N GLN A 128 -1.62 -1.48 -34.98
CA GLN A 128 -2.23 -2.65 -34.33
C GLN A 128 -1.57 -3.96 -34.78
N ASP A 129 -1.40 -4.13 -36.09
CA ASP A 129 -0.77 -5.33 -36.64
C ASP A 129 0.72 -5.40 -36.30
N ALA A 130 1.41 -4.26 -36.29
CA ALA A 130 2.81 -4.21 -35.88
C ALA A 130 2.96 -4.64 -34.41
N VAL A 131 2.07 -4.19 -33.53
CA VAL A 131 2.05 -4.60 -32.11
C VAL A 131 1.69 -6.08 -31.99
N ASN A 132 0.70 -6.58 -32.72
CA ASN A 132 0.32 -8.00 -32.71
C ASN A 132 1.50 -8.89 -33.13
N GLN A 133 2.19 -8.52 -34.21
CA GLN A 133 3.40 -9.22 -34.66
C GLN A 133 4.51 -9.17 -33.61
N ALA A 134 4.73 -8.02 -32.98
CA ALA A 134 5.74 -7.87 -31.93
C ALA A 134 5.40 -8.70 -30.69
N LEU A 135 4.12 -8.81 -30.32
CA LEU A 135 3.64 -9.69 -29.24
C LEU A 135 3.84 -11.16 -29.56
N VAL A 136 3.58 -11.60 -30.80
CA VAL A 136 3.87 -12.96 -31.25
C VAL A 136 5.37 -13.25 -31.12
N HIS A 137 6.21 -12.33 -31.60
CA HIS A 137 7.67 -12.45 -31.48
C HIS A 137 8.12 -12.53 -30.00
N ALA A 138 7.54 -11.72 -29.12
CA ALA A 138 7.80 -11.75 -27.68
C ALA A 138 7.18 -12.94 -26.93
N LYS A 139 6.43 -13.82 -27.60
CA LYS A 139 5.64 -14.92 -26.97
C LYS A 139 4.62 -14.40 -25.94
N ARG A 140 3.90 -13.34 -26.31
CA ARG A 140 2.90 -12.61 -25.51
C ARG A 140 1.58 -12.37 -26.26
N ALA A 141 1.27 -13.18 -27.28
CA ALA A 141 0.08 -13.02 -28.11
C ALA A 141 -1.28 -13.17 -27.37
N HIS A 142 -1.27 -13.64 -26.12
CA HIS A 142 -2.47 -13.73 -25.28
C HIS A 142 -2.88 -12.38 -24.66
N LEU A 143 -2.00 -11.38 -24.68
CA LEU A 143 -2.27 -10.06 -24.10
C LEU A 143 -3.03 -9.17 -25.08
N LYS A 144 -3.90 -8.31 -24.53
CA LYS A 144 -4.59 -7.24 -25.28
C LYS A 144 -4.10 -5.88 -24.77
N PRO A 145 -3.45 -5.05 -25.61
CA PRO A 145 -2.89 -3.78 -25.18
C PRO A 145 -3.97 -2.70 -25.00
N LYS A 146 -3.88 -1.92 -23.92
CA LYS A 146 -4.55 -0.62 -23.82
C LYS A 146 -3.77 0.40 -24.65
N VAL A 147 -4.41 1.02 -25.63
CA VAL A 147 -3.75 1.92 -26.58
C VAL A 147 -3.82 3.37 -26.07
N LEU A 148 -2.66 4.00 -25.90
CA LEU A 148 -2.52 5.43 -25.65
C LEU A 148 -1.83 6.08 -26.86
N GLN A 149 -2.53 6.99 -27.55
CA GLN A 149 -1.89 7.76 -28.62
C GLN A 149 -1.22 9.01 -28.05
N VAL A 150 0.01 9.25 -28.49
CA VAL A 150 0.83 10.38 -28.04
C VAL A 150 1.41 11.09 -29.26
N ASN A 151 1.18 12.40 -29.34
CA ASN A 151 1.79 13.23 -30.38
C ASN A 151 3.27 13.48 -30.05
N CYS A 152 4.13 13.30 -31.04
CA CYS A 152 5.56 13.59 -30.96
C CYS A 152 5.93 14.56 -32.09
N GLU A 153 6.72 15.59 -31.79
CA GLU A 153 7.07 16.63 -32.75
C GLU A 153 8.39 16.31 -33.48
N CYS A 154 9.30 15.60 -32.81
CA CYS A 154 10.60 15.22 -33.37
C CYS A 154 11.09 13.81 -32.97
N ALA A 155 12.22 13.38 -33.55
CA ALA A 155 12.87 12.10 -33.25
C ALA A 155 13.29 11.96 -31.78
N LYS A 156 13.82 13.03 -31.17
CA LYS A 156 14.18 13.04 -29.74
C LYS A 156 12.95 12.94 -28.83
N ASP A 157 11.78 13.40 -29.26
CA ASP A 157 10.54 13.19 -28.50
C ASP A 157 10.16 11.72 -28.49
N LYS A 158 10.27 11.00 -29.62
CA LYS A 158 10.05 9.54 -29.67
C LYS A 158 10.96 8.81 -28.69
N LEU A 159 12.25 9.17 -28.63
CA LEU A 159 13.18 8.60 -27.65
C LEU A 159 12.79 8.94 -26.20
N ARG A 160 12.42 10.20 -25.92
CA ARG A 160 11.93 10.60 -24.60
C ARG A 160 10.66 9.84 -24.20
N ARG A 161 9.74 9.57 -25.13
CA ARG A 161 8.54 8.75 -24.87
C ARG A 161 8.89 7.28 -24.61
N LEU A 162 9.83 6.70 -25.35
CA LEU A 162 10.32 5.34 -25.08
C LEU A 162 10.97 5.27 -23.69
N ALA A 163 11.78 6.26 -23.32
CA ALA A 163 12.42 6.33 -22.01
C ALA A 163 11.40 6.54 -20.87
N ALA A 164 10.38 7.37 -21.09
CA ALA A 164 9.26 7.53 -20.16
C ALA A 164 8.49 6.22 -19.96
N LEU A 165 8.33 5.42 -21.02
CA LEU A 165 7.70 4.09 -20.93
C LEU A 165 8.55 3.10 -20.12
N VAL A 166 9.86 3.05 -20.36
CA VAL A 166 10.81 2.26 -19.55
C VAL A 166 10.79 2.73 -18.10
N THR A 167 10.71 4.03 -17.88
CA THR A 167 10.57 4.63 -16.56
C THR A 167 9.29 4.14 -15.89
N ALA A 168 8.12 4.28 -16.52
CA ALA A 168 6.83 3.81 -16.00
C ALA A 168 6.84 2.32 -15.62
N ILE A 169 7.41 1.46 -16.47
CA ILE A 169 7.61 0.03 -16.15
C ILE A 169 8.43 -0.12 -14.88
N ALA A 170 9.50 0.65 -14.72
CA ALA A 170 10.39 0.58 -13.57
C ALA A 170 9.78 1.19 -12.30
N GLN A 171 8.91 2.21 -12.41
CA GLN A 171 8.13 2.77 -11.29
C GLN A 171 6.94 1.89 -10.90
N ARG A 172 6.60 0.90 -11.72
CA ARG A 172 5.34 0.15 -11.62
C ARG A 172 4.15 1.10 -11.68
N GLN A 173 4.19 2.08 -12.57
CA GLN A 173 3.16 3.11 -12.70
C GLN A 173 2.42 2.94 -14.02
N THR A 174 1.10 3.10 -14.01
CA THR A 174 0.29 3.09 -15.23
C THR A 174 0.61 4.31 -16.10
N LEU A 175 0.39 4.20 -17.42
CA LEU A 175 0.75 5.28 -18.37
C LEU A 175 -0.14 6.52 -18.31
N ASP A 176 -1.34 6.39 -17.73
CA ASP A 176 -2.21 7.52 -17.37
C ASP A 176 -1.78 8.20 -16.05
N GLY A 177 -0.68 7.73 -15.44
CA GLY A 177 0.08 8.49 -14.44
C GLY A 177 -0.48 8.46 -13.03
N ALA A 178 -1.60 7.80 -12.78
CA ALA A 178 -2.26 7.87 -11.48
C ALA A 178 -1.85 6.74 -10.52
N GLU A 179 -1.74 5.48 -10.96
CA GLU A 179 -1.86 4.34 -10.02
C GLU A 179 -0.71 3.34 -10.15
N TYR A 180 -0.54 2.54 -9.09
CA TYR A 180 0.34 1.39 -9.13
C TYR A 180 -0.18 0.36 -10.15
N TRP A 181 0.67 -0.02 -11.09
CA TRP A 181 0.37 -0.98 -12.15
C TRP A 181 0.42 -2.40 -11.59
N PHE A 182 -0.66 -2.91 -11.01
CA PHE A 182 -0.72 -4.32 -10.58
C PHE A 182 -0.64 -5.31 -11.77
N CYS A 183 -0.15 -6.51 -11.54
CA CYS A 183 -0.14 -7.61 -12.50
C CYS A 183 -0.42 -8.95 -11.80
N ASP A 184 -0.92 -9.92 -12.56
CA ASP A 184 -1.15 -11.28 -12.07
C ASP A 184 0.13 -11.91 -11.50
N PHE A 185 -0.03 -12.83 -10.57
CA PHE A 185 1.10 -13.53 -9.98
C PHE A 185 1.96 -14.24 -11.03
N HIS A 186 3.28 -14.14 -10.88
CA HIS A 186 4.29 -14.61 -11.82
C HIS A 186 4.27 -14.00 -13.24
N GLN A 187 3.39 -13.03 -13.51
CA GLN A 187 3.42 -12.28 -14.76
C GLN A 187 4.32 -11.05 -14.63
N SER A 188 4.90 -10.64 -15.77
CA SER A 188 5.66 -9.40 -15.88
C SER A 188 4.77 -8.34 -16.52
N ARG A 189 4.89 -7.08 -16.08
CA ARG A 189 4.29 -5.96 -16.82
C ARG A 189 4.85 -5.93 -18.24
N VAL A 190 3.97 -5.75 -19.22
CA VAL A 190 4.32 -5.70 -20.65
C VAL A 190 3.79 -4.41 -21.23
N ALA A 191 4.63 -3.70 -21.98
CA ALA A 191 4.23 -2.53 -22.74
C ALA A 191 4.65 -2.65 -24.20
N ALA A 192 3.91 -2.00 -25.08
CA ALA A 192 4.26 -1.84 -26.47
C ALA A 192 4.55 -0.37 -26.78
N PHE A 193 5.65 -0.10 -27.49
CA PHE A 193 5.93 1.19 -28.09
C PHE A 193 5.79 1.06 -29.60
N SER A 194 4.89 1.82 -30.23
CA SER A 194 4.72 1.80 -31.68
C SER A 194 4.83 3.22 -32.26
N ASN A 195 5.50 3.30 -33.41
CA ASN A 195 5.74 4.53 -34.16
C ASN A 195 5.55 4.30 -35.65
N THR A 196 5.23 5.37 -36.38
CA THR A 196 5.07 5.35 -37.85
C THR A 196 6.30 5.92 -38.55
N PHE A 197 6.68 5.31 -39.68
CA PHE A 197 7.57 5.87 -40.69
C PHE A 197 6.72 6.84 -41.55
N THR A 198 7.11 8.11 -41.65
CA THR A 198 6.28 9.20 -42.22
C THR A 198 5.69 8.96 -43.63
N GLN A 199 4.59 9.67 -43.95
CA GLN A 199 3.60 9.60 -45.07
C GLN A 199 4.00 9.28 -46.53
N THR A 200 5.27 9.03 -46.87
CA THR A 200 5.69 8.53 -48.20
C THR A 200 6.23 7.09 -48.09
N ALA A 201 5.57 6.26 -47.26
CA ALA A 201 6.07 4.97 -46.82
C ALA A 201 5.56 3.79 -47.70
N PRO A 202 6.33 2.68 -47.78
CA PRO A 202 5.89 1.40 -48.34
C PRO A 202 4.74 0.76 -47.53
N GLN A 203 4.17 -0.36 -48.00
CA GLN A 203 3.01 -1.04 -47.36
C GLN A 203 3.20 -1.36 -45.86
N ASP A 204 4.43 -1.44 -45.33
CA ASP A 204 4.72 -1.70 -43.90
C ASP A 204 5.30 -0.44 -43.20
N ALA A 205 4.43 0.50 -42.82
CA ALA A 205 4.83 1.83 -42.33
C ALA A 205 4.84 2.00 -40.79
N HIS A 206 4.64 0.94 -40.00
CA HIS A 206 4.63 1.02 -38.54
C HIS A 206 5.57 0.01 -37.91
N GLN A 207 6.46 0.48 -37.04
CA GLN A 207 7.28 -0.36 -36.17
C GLN A 207 6.62 -0.47 -34.79
N ALA A 208 6.80 -1.62 -34.14
CA ALA A 208 6.46 -1.81 -32.74
C ALA A 208 7.58 -2.55 -32.01
N ILE A 209 7.76 -2.24 -30.73
CA ILE A 209 8.71 -2.86 -29.80
C ILE A 209 7.95 -3.29 -28.55
N ILE A 210 8.17 -4.53 -28.09
CA ILE A 210 7.63 -5.04 -26.82
C ILE A 210 8.68 -4.91 -25.73
N LEU A 211 8.32 -4.18 -24.69
CA LEU A 211 9.04 -4.06 -23.43
C LEU A 211 8.41 -4.99 -22.39
N THR A 212 9.24 -5.73 -21.67
CA THR A 212 8.81 -6.45 -20.46
C THR A 212 9.55 -5.94 -19.24
N GLN A 213 8.90 -5.97 -18.09
CA GLN A 213 9.47 -5.59 -16.80
C GLN A 213 10.84 -6.25 -16.53
N GLY A 214 11.79 -5.42 -16.10
CA GLY A 214 13.06 -5.86 -15.52
C GLY A 214 13.01 -5.93 -13.99
N SER A 215 14.11 -6.40 -13.39
CA SER A 215 14.22 -6.59 -11.93
C SER A 215 14.59 -5.32 -11.17
N ALA A 216 15.06 -4.27 -11.85
CA ALA A 216 15.32 -2.99 -11.18
C ALA A 216 14.03 -2.31 -10.74
N VAL A 217 14.12 -1.72 -9.56
CA VAL A 217 13.18 -0.72 -9.04
C VAL A 217 13.85 0.65 -9.16
N ILE A 218 13.05 1.70 -9.38
CA ILE A 218 13.56 3.08 -9.40
C ILE A 218 13.62 3.69 -7.99
N ALA A 219 14.15 4.90 -7.90
CA ALA A 219 14.09 5.71 -6.69
C ALA A 219 12.65 5.88 -6.21
N ALA A 220 12.46 5.82 -4.89
CA ALA A 220 11.16 6.06 -4.28
C ALA A 220 10.63 7.46 -4.63
N LYS A 221 9.30 7.61 -4.67
CA LYS A 221 8.69 8.93 -4.56
C LYS A 221 8.91 9.43 -3.13
N PRO A 222 9.38 10.67 -2.94
CA PRO A 222 9.72 11.15 -1.62
C PRO A 222 8.46 11.29 -0.74
N LEU A 223 8.52 10.74 0.47
CA LEU A 223 7.54 10.96 1.55
C LEU A 223 7.50 12.41 2.03
N LEU A 224 8.65 13.07 2.04
CA LEU A 224 8.86 14.46 2.45
C LEU A 224 9.20 15.31 1.23
N ASN A 225 8.55 16.45 1.08
CA ASN A 225 8.85 17.42 0.04
C ASN A 225 8.47 18.83 0.52
N GLN A 226 8.57 19.85 -0.34
CA GLN A 226 8.28 21.24 0.04
C GLN A 226 6.84 21.46 0.56
N ASP A 227 5.92 20.58 0.19
CA ASP A 227 4.49 20.62 0.56
C ASP A 227 4.13 19.55 1.62
N ARG A 228 5.11 18.78 2.08
CA ARG A 228 4.96 17.70 3.06
C ARG A 228 6.16 17.65 3.99
N LEU A 229 6.16 18.56 4.97
CA LEU A 229 7.27 18.77 5.89
C LEU A 229 7.04 18.00 7.19
N TRP A 230 8.10 17.38 7.71
CA TRP A 230 8.07 16.61 8.95
C TRP A 230 9.39 16.83 9.70
N LEU A 231 9.31 17.39 10.91
CA LEU A 231 10.46 17.92 11.63
C LEU A 231 10.49 17.40 13.09
N PRO A 232 11.37 16.45 13.43
CA PRO A 232 11.52 15.98 14.80
C PRO A 232 12.45 16.90 15.61
N LEU A 233 12.09 17.14 16.86
CA LEU A 233 12.86 17.95 17.81
C LEU A 233 12.93 17.21 19.15
N GLY A 234 14.15 16.80 19.52
CA GLY A 234 14.43 16.15 20.80
C GLY A 234 14.90 17.14 21.86
N ALA A 235 14.54 16.90 23.12
CA ALA A 235 14.95 17.73 24.25
C ALA A 235 15.07 16.95 25.57
N GLU A 236 15.90 17.47 26.48
CA GLU A 236 16.11 16.95 27.84
C GLU A 236 15.00 17.37 28.83
N SER A 237 14.36 18.51 28.56
CA SER A 237 13.29 19.05 29.39
C SER A 237 12.29 19.82 28.54
N VAL A 238 11.09 20.07 29.10
CA VAL A 238 10.04 20.89 28.47
C VAL A 238 10.55 22.30 28.15
N ASN A 239 11.35 22.90 29.04
CA ASN A 239 11.95 24.22 28.82
C ASN A 239 12.95 24.21 27.66
N ASN A 240 13.79 23.16 27.56
CA ASN A 240 14.71 23.02 26.43
C ASN A 240 13.94 22.82 25.12
N LEU A 241 12.82 22.08 25.15
CA LEU A 241 11.97 21.88 23.99
C LEU A 241 11.36 23.19 23.51
N GLN A 242 10.78 23.99 24.41
CA GLN A 242 10.24 25.31 24.10
C GLN A 242 11.30 26.21 23.45
N ALA A 243 12.51 26.26 24.02
CA ALA A 243 13.62 27.03 23.46
C ALA A 243 14.06 26.52 22.08
N LYS A 244 14.10 25.19 21.88
CA LYS A 244 14.42 24.57 20.59
C LYS A 244 13.34 24.87 19.54
N LEU A 245 12.04 24.84 19.90
CA LEU A 245 10.95 25.23 19.02
C LEU A 245 11.08 26.69 18.57
N ALA A 246 11.29 27.62 19.51
CA ALA A 246 11.43 29.04 19.22
C ALA A 246 12.70 29.39 18.41
N SER A 247 13.82 28.69 18.65
CA SER A 247 15.04 28.87 17.85
C SER A 247 14.89 28.31 16.44
N THR A 248 14.27 27.14 16.29
CA THR A 248 13.95 26.55 14.99
C THR A 248 13.01 27.45 14.17
N ALA A 249 11.98 28.05 14.79
CA ALA A 249 11.10 29.01 14.13
C ALA A 249 11.84 30.24 13.58
N ARG A 250 12.88 30.71 14.29
CA ARG A 250 13.76 31.81 13.82
C ARG A 250 14.64 31.38 12.65
N ILE A 251 15.19 30.16 12.67
CA ILE A 251 15.96 29.61 11.54
C ILE A 251 15.09 29.61 10.27
N PHE A 252 13.89 29.03 10.34
CA PHE A 252 12.99 28.96 9.19
C PHE A 252 12.47 30.33 8.74
N SER A 253 12.50 31.35 9.60
CA SER A 253 12.18 32.74 9.21
C SER A 253 13.26 33.38 8.33
N GLY A 254 14.49 32.89 8.37
CA GLY A 254 15.61 33.41 7.60
C GLY A 254 15.87 32.69 6.27
N LEU A 255 15.12 31.63 5.96
CA LEU A 255 15.28 30.85 4.73
C LEU A 255 14.44 31.45 3.62
N SER A 256 14.99 31.52 2.40
CA SER A 256 14.36 32.19 1.26
C SER A 256 13.96 31.23 0.14
N THR A 257 14.52 30.01 0.11
CA THR A 257 14.24 29.02 -0.96
C THR A 257 13.76 27.67 -0.42
N PRO A 258 12.98 26.91 -1.20
CA PRO A 258 12.60 25.54 -0.83
C PRO A 258 13.81 24.63 -0.59
N LEU A 259 14.87 24.78 -1.39
CA LEU A 259 16.10 24.00 -1.25
C LEU A 259 16.78 24.25 0.11
N GLU A 260 16.86 25.50 0.56
CA GLU A 260 17.37 25.84 1.89
C GLU A 260 16.50 25.23 3.00
N GLY A 261 15.17 25.30 2.84
CA GLY A 261 14.20 24.72 3.76
C GLY A 261 14.34 23.21 3.92
N LEU A 262 14.41 22.46 2.81
CA LEU A 262 14.62 21.02 2.86
C LEU A 262 15.99 20.64 3.43
N ASN A 263 17.05 21.41 3.14
CA ASN A 263 18.37 21.21 3.75
C ASN A 263 18.35 21.49 5.26
N ALA A 264 17.54 22.43 5.74
CA ALA A 264 17.35 22.64 7.18
C ALA A 264 16.64 21.45 7.84
N ILE A 265 15.61 20.88 7.20
CA ILE A 265 14.93 19.66 7.68
C ILE A 265 15.91 18.47 7.71
N LYS A 266 16.70 18.27 6.63
CA LYS A 266 17.73 17.22 6.59
C LYS A 266 18.71 17.32 7.76
N ARG A 267 19.18 18.53 8.06
CA ARG A 267 20.06 18.77 9.23
C ARG A 267 19.37 18.43 10.55
N ALA A 268 18.12 18.85 10.73
CA ALA A 268 17.37 18.55 11.95
C ALA A 268 17.11 17.04 12.13
N LEU A 269 16.82 16.31 11.05
CA LEU A 269 16.72 14.84 11.06
C LEU A 269 18.04 14.19 11.50
N SER A 270 19.16 14.64 10.94
CA SER A 270 20.50 14.14 11.32
C SER A 270 20.86 14.47 12.77
N GLU A 271 20.58 15.71 13.22
CA GLU A 271 20.77 16.12 14.62
C GLU A 271 19.92 15.28 15.57
N TYR A 272 18.65 15.06 15.24
CA TYR A 272 17.77 14.22 16.04
C TYR A 272 18.28 12.78 16.11
N GLN A 273 18.64 12.19 14.98
CA GLN A 273 19.14 10.81 14.94
C GLN A 273 20.39 10.64 15.82
N ALA A 274 21.34 11.58 15.73
CA ALA A 274 22.58 11.54 16.52
C ALA A 274 22.36 11.71 18.03
N ASN A 275 21.35 12.48 18.44
CA ASN A 275 21.12 12.85 19.84
C ASN A 275 19.88 12.20 20.46
N SER A 276 19.16 11.37 19.71
CA SER A 276 17.87 10.83 20.13
C SER A 276 17.96 10.05 21.44
N ALA A 277 19.06 9.35 21.70
CA ALA A 277 19.27 8.57 22.92
C ALA A 277 19.29 9.40 24.22
N SER A 278 19.71 10.66 24.15
CA SER A 278 19.77 11.57 25.32
C SER A 278 18.54 12.47 25.46
N ALA A 279 17.59 12.40 24.52
CA ALA A 279 16.39 13.24 24.50
C ALA A 279 15.15 12.47 25.03
N PRO A 280 14.79 12.51 26.32
CA PRO A 280 13.58 11.86 26.85
C PRO A 280 12.28 12.40 26.25
N LEU A 281 12.28 13.62 25.71
CA LEU A 281 11.12 14.26 25.11
C LEU A 281 11.32 14.49 23.62
N THR A 282 10.27 14.24 22.84
CA THR A 282 10.27 14.52 21.40
C THR A 282 8.98 15.23 21.00
N ALA A 283 9.13 16.36 20.32
CA ALA A 283 8.06 16.94 19.52
C ALA A 283 8.29 16.61 18.04
N VAL A 284 7.18 16.50 17.29
CA VAL A 284 7.21 16.43 15.84
C VAL A 284 6.33 17.54 15.30
N VAL A 285 6.86 18.32 14.36
CA VAL A 285 6.12 19.39 13.70
C VAL A 285 5.89 19.01 12.25
N MET A 286 4.62 19.03 11.83
CA MET A 286 4.20 18.75 10.47
C MET A 286 3.58 19.98 9.83
N ALA A 287 3.85 20.20 8.55
CA ALA A 287 3.29 21.33 7.82
C ALA A 287 3.28 21.10 6.31
N THR A 288 2.41 21.83 5.62
CA THR A 288 2.28 21.80 4.15
C THR A 288 3.04 22.90 3.44
N SER A 289 3.79 23.73 4.16
CA SER A 289 4.67 24.76 3.62
C SER A 289 5.61 25.27 4.71
N PHE A 290 6.69 25.94 4.33
CA PHE A 290 7.61 26.54 5.32
C PHE A 290 6.95 27.64 6.17
N ALA A 291 5.99 28.38 5.59
CA ALA A 291 5.22 29.38 6.34
C ALA A 291 4.32 28.70 7.39
N ALA A 292 3.63 27.62 7.02
CA ALA A 292 2.84 26.82 7.95
C ALA A 292 3.72 26.15 9.02
N LEU A 293 4.92 25.68 8.65
CA LEU A 293 5.88 25.08 9.59
C LEU A 293 6.28 26.08 10.67
N LYS A 294 6.56 27.33 10.30
CA LYS A 294 6.83 28.41 11.25
C LYS A 294 5.64 28.67 12.17
N ALA A 295 4.42 28.68 11.63
CA ALA A 295 3.21 28.88 12.43
C ALA A 295 3.04 27.75 13.47
N GLU A 296 3.19 26.49 13.04
CA GLU A 296 3.09 25.32 13.92
C GLU A 296 4.17 25.30 15.01
N LEU A 297 5.43 25.65 14.68
CA LEU A 297 6.52 25.79 15.64
C LEU A 297 6.21 26.83 16.73
N ASN A 298 5.72 28.01 16.33
CA ASN A 298 5.37 29.08 17.27
C ASN A 298 4.15 28.70 18.11
N ALA A 299 3.12 28.12 17.51
CA ALA A 299 1.92 27.68 18.21
C ALA A 299 2.24 26.63 19.29
N MET A 300 3.07 25.64 18.96
CA MET A 300 3.48 24.62 19.93
C MET A 300 4.33 25.23 21.06
N ALA A 301 5.25 26.15 20.76
CA ALA A 301 6.06 26.82 21.77
C ALA A 301 5.19 27.65 22.74
N GLN A 302 4.21 28.40 22.21
CA GLN A 302 3.27 29.19 23.01
C GLN A 302 2.34 28.31 23.85
N PHE A 303 1.88 27.18 23.31
CA PHE A 303 1.07 26.23 24.07
C PHE A 303 1.82 25.66 25.26
N ILE A 304 3.09 25.27 25.06
CA ILE A 304 3.96 24.79 26.14
C ILE A 304 4.17 25.88 27.19
N GLU A 305 4.39 27.13 26.78
CA GLU A 305 4.56 28.27 27.69
C GLU A 305 3.32 28.53 28.54
N ALA A 306 2.14 28.42 27.95
CA ALA A 306 0.86 28.64 28.62
C ALA A 306 0.39 27.44 29.47
N SER A 307 1.10 26.30 29.40
CA SER A 307 0.72 25.09 30.14
C SER A 307 1.07 25.22 31.63
N GLU A 308 0.21 24.67 32.49
CA GLU A 308 0.42 24.68 33.94
C GLU A 308 1.73 23.98 34.34
N PRO A 309 2.53 24.56 35.24
CA PRO A 309 3.77 23.93 35.71
C PRO A 309 3.52 22.54 36.29
N ASN A 310 4.27 21.54 35.81
CA ASN A 310 4.20 20.12 36.21
C ASN A 310 2.93 19.36 35.78
N ALA A 311 1.99 19.98 35.07
CA ALA A 311 0.86 19.25 34.48
C ALA A 311 1.31 18.43 33.26
N PRO A 312 0.69 17.25 33.00
CA PRO A 312 0.89 16.54 31.74
C PRO A 312 0.50 17.42 30.54
N ILE A 313 1.39 17.51 29.55
CA ILE A 313 1.17 18.27 28.32
C ILE A 313 0.85 17.27 27.22
N SER A 314 -0.27 17.49 26.54
CA SER A 314 -0.63 16.77 25.32
C SER A 314 -1.03 17.80 24.26
N TYR A 315 -0.31 17.82 23.15
CA TYR A 315 -0.51 18.75 22.05
C TYR A 315 -0.64 17.98 20.75
N LYS A 316 -1.66 18.33 19.95
CA LYS A 316 -1.90 17.76 18.62
C LYS A 316 -2.60 18.78 17.73
N THR A 317 -2.21 18.89 16.47
CA THR A 317 -2.86 19.76 15.48
C THR A 317 -3.47 18.96 14.32
N PRO A 318 -4.44 19.51 13.57
CA PRO A 318 -4.97 18.87 12.36
C PRO A 318 -3.90 18.59 11.28
N ALA A 319 -2.83 19.41 11.24
CA ALA A 319 -1.68 19.21 10.35
C ALA A 319 -0.86 17.95 10.73
N GLY A 320 -0.94 17.49 11.98
CA GLY A 320 -0.24 16.32 12.47
C GLY A 320 0.92 16.63 13.43
N SER A 321 1.18 17.90 13.75
CA SER A 321 2.17 18.24 14.77
C SER A 321 1.72 17.70 16.12
N CYS A 322 2.63 17.11 16.89
CA CYS A 322 2.30 16.53 18.18
C CYS A 322 3.46 16.55 19.18
N PHE A 323 3.10 16.60 20.46
CA PHE A 323 4.02 16.51 21.60
C PHE A 323 3.28 15.93 22.82
N THR A 324 3.95 15.08 23.58
CA THR A 324 3.51 14.65 24.91
C THR A 324 4.65 14.76 25.92
N SER A 325 4.37 15.26 27.13
CA SER A 325 5.33 15.23 28.23
C SER A 325 5.36 13.88 28.96
N GLN A 326 4.47 12.95 28.60
CA GLN A 326 4.37 11.60 29.16
C GLN A 326 4.45 10.56 28.03
N PRO A 327 5.65 10.34 27.45
CA PRO A 327 5.83 9.34 26.40
C PRO A 327 5.54 7.92 26.91
N LEU A 328 4.96 7.08 26.02
CA LEU A 328 4.48 5.73 26.35
C LEU A 328 5.19 4.64 25.54
N GLY A 329 6.17 4.98 24.70
CA GLY A 329 6.75 4.08 23.71
C GLY A 329 7.57 2.93 24.29
N GLU A 330 8.13 3.10 25.48
CA GLU A 330 8.73 2.00 26.25
C GLU A 330 7.67 1.09 26.90
N GLN A 331 6.42 1.55 26.97
CA GLN A 331 5.32 0.87 27.66
C GLN A 331 4.37 0.21 26.64
N GLY A 332 4.58 -1.09 26.39
CA GLY A 332 3.61 -1.96 25.75
C GLY A 332 2.99 -1.43 24.44
N LEU A 333 3.84 -1.08 23.47
CA LEU A 333 3.40 -0.84 22.08
C LEU A 333 2.66 -2.08 21.57
N SER A 334 1.42 -1.88 21.10
CA SER A 334 0.51 -2.94 20.73
C SER A 334 -0.03 -2.73 19.34
N PHE A 335 0.07 -3.74 18.47
CA PHE A 335 -0.59 -3.69 17.16
C PHE A 335 -2.01 -4.25 17.29
N VAL A 336 -2.97 -3.48 16.80
CA VAL A 336 -4.39 -3.85 16.79
C VAL A 336 -4.85 -4.01 15.35
N TYR A 337 -5.36 -5.19 15.05
CA TYR A 337 -5.81 -5.53 13.71
C TYR A 337 -7.33 -5.37 13.60
N PRO A 338 -7.85 -4.57 12.65
CA PRO A 338 -9.28 -4.31 12.54
C PRO A 338 -10.07 -5.47 11.91
N GLY A 339 -11.40 -5.40 12.00
CA GLY A 339 -12.32 -6.39 11.43
C GLY A 339 -12.69 -6.16 9.97
N VAL A 340 -13.64 -6.97 9.47
CA VAL A 340 -14.12 -6.90 8.10
C VAL A 340 -14.98 -5.64 7.88
N GLY A 341 -14.43 -4.60 7.24
CA GLY A 341 -15.20 -3.40 6.92
C GLY A 341 -14.45 -2.07 6.83
N THR A 342 -13.15 -2.06 7.04
CA THR A 342 -12.33 -0.84 6.94
C THR A 342 -11.89 -0.54 5.50
N VAL A 343 -12.08 -1.49 4.57
CA VAL A 343 -11.73 -1.37 3.16
C VAL A 343 -12.58 -0.30 2.48
N TYR A 344 -11.95 0.56 1.66
CA TYR A 344 -12.63 1.60 0.91
C TYR A 344 -11.98 1.82 -0.47
N PRO A 345 -12.69 2.43 -1.44
CA PRO A 345 -12.18 2.62 -2.80
C PRO A 345 -10.91 3.46 -2.83
N ASN A 346 -9.98 3.12 -3.71
CA ASN A 346 -8.72 3.84 -3.96
C ASN A 346 -7.78 4.02 -2.76
N MET A 347 -7.93 3.23 -1.68
CA MET A 347 -6.99 3.24 -0.55
C MET A 347 -5.60 2.77 -0.99
N PHE A 348 -4.52 3.43 -0.53
CA PHE A 348 -3.13 3.00 -0.75
C PHE A 348 -2.68 2.88 -2.22
N LYS A 349 -3.32 3.59 -3.15
CA LYS A 349 -3.06 3.50 -4.60
C LYS A 349 -1.68 4.02 -5.03
N HIS A 350 -1.03 4.84 -4.21
CA HIS A 350 0.26 5.47 -4.48
C HIS A 350 1.38 4.98 -3.55
N LEU A 351 1.05 4.26 -2.46
CA LEU A 351 2.00 3.83 -1.44
C LEU A 351 3.14 2.99 -2.01
N GLY A 352 2.87 2.17 -3.03
CA GLY A 352 3.89 1.39 -3.74
C GLY A 352 4.93 2.22 -4.48
N HIS A 353 4.64 3.48 -4.78
CA HIS A 353 5.63 4.40 -5.34
C HIS A 353 6.58 4.97 -4.28
N ALA A 354 6.13 5.11 -3.03
CA ALA A 354 6.96 5.55 -1.91
C ALA A 354 7.83 4.41 -1.35
N PHE A 355 7.38 3.16 -1.50
CA PHE A 355 8.10 1.97 -1.01
C PHE A 355 8.26 0.91 -2.11
N PRO A 356 8.95 1.21 -3.23
CA PRO A 356 8.99 0.33 -4.40
C PRO A 356 9.73 -0.99 -4.15
N ALA A 357 10.75 -0.99 -3.28
CA ALA A 357 11.48 -2.20 -2.91
C ALA A 357 10.58 -3.18 -2.12
N LEU A 358 9.83 -2.67 -1.14
CA LEU A 358 8.88 -3.43 -0.34
C LEU A 358 7.77 -4.03 -1.21
N TYR A 359 7.17 -3.24 -2.10
CA TYR A 359 6.16 -3.74 -3.03
C TYR A 359 6.73 -4.80 -3.98
N SER A 360 7.96 -4.63 -4.47
CA SER A 360 8.63 -5.66 -5.26
C SER A 360 8.86 -6.96 -4.47
N GLU A 361 8.99 -6.88 -3.15
CA GLU A 361 9.07 -8.07 -2.30
C GLU A 361 7.71 -8.77 -2.18
N PHE A 362 6.62 -8.03 -1.98
CA PHE A 362 5.26 -8.60 -1.94
C PHE A 362 4.93 -9.35 -3.24
N GLU A 363 5.26 -8.76 -4.39
CA GLU A 363 5.08 -9.41 -5.71
C GLU A 363 5.83 -10.74 -5.85
N LYS A 364 6.96 -10.90 -5.14
CA LYS A 364 7.74 -12.15 -5.14
C LYS A 364 7.17 -13.19 -4.18
N GLN A 365 6.52 -12.75 -3.12
CA GLN A 365 6.00 -13.61 -2.05
C GLN A 365 4.62 -14.20 -2.37
N GLY A 366 3.80 -13.49 -3.14
CA GLY A 366 2.47 -13.96 -3.50
C GLY A 366 1.74 -13.05 -4.49
N ASP A 367 0.46 -13.36 -4.71
CA ASP A 367 -0.41 -12.57 -5.58
C ASP A 367 -0.83 -11.27 -4.90
N LEU A 368 -0.05 -10.20 -5.12
CA LEU A 368 -0.32 -8.88 -4.58
C LEU A 368 -1.66 -8.30 -5.09
N GLN A 369 -2.05 -8.59 -6.34
CA GLN A 369 -3.31 -8.12 -6.90
C GLN A 369 -4.50 -8.76 -6.20
N ALA A 370 -4.49 -10.09 -6.06
CA ALA A 370 -5.55 -10.82 -5.36
C ALA A 370 -5.57 -10.48 -3.86
N MET A 371 -4.41 -10.35 -3.23
CA MET A 371 -4.29 -9.98 -1.82
C MET A 371 -4.96 -8.63 -1.51
N LEU A 372 -4.80 -7.63 -2.39
CA LEU A 372 -5.42 -6.32 -2.19
C LEU A 372 -6.80 -6.19 -2.83
N GLN A 373 -7.26 -7.21 -3.58
CA GLN A 373 -8.47 -7.14 -4.41
C GLN A 373 -8.42 -5.94 -5.37
N SER A 374 -7.26 -5.72 -6.00
CA SER A 374 -6.93 -4.45 -6.63
C SER A 374 -7.89 -4.06 -7.77
N GLN A 375 -8.48 -5.04 -8.47
CA GLN A 375 -9.48 -4.81 -9.52
C GLN A 375 -10.79 -4.21 -8.99
N LEU A 376 -11.15 -4.48 -7.72
CA LEU A 376 -12.35 -3.94 -7.08
C LEU A 376 -12.08 -2.61 -6.37
N ILE A 377 -10.86 -2.45 -5.85
CA ILE A 377 -10.42 -1.26 -5.11
C ILE A 377 -10.02 -0.11 -6.04
N TYR A 378 -9.39 -0.42 -7.18
CA TYR A 378 -8.93 0.55 -8.18
C TYR A 378 -9.64 0.30 -9.54
N PRO A 379 -10.98 0.47 -9.60
CA PRO A 379 -11.72 0.19 -10.82
C PRO A 379 -11.34 1.15 -11.93
N THR A 380 -11.03 0.64 -13.12
CA THR A 380 -10.72 1.47 -14.28
C THR A 380 -11.95 2.27 -14.75
N ALA A 381 -11.73 3.35 -15.50
CA ALA A 381 -12.83 4.12 -16.10
C ALA A 381 -13.72 3.25 -17.01
N ASP A 382 -13.13 2.30 -17.73
CA ASP A 382 -13.84 1.37 -18.61
C ASP A 382 -14.68 0.35 -17.81
N GLU A 383 -14.17 -0.16 -16.68
CA GLU A 383 -14.93 -1.05 -15.78
C GLU A 383 -16.05 -0.31 -15.05
N ASN A 384 -15.83 0.96 -14.69
CA ASN A 384 -16.89 1.82 -14.13
C ASN A 384 -18.01 2.06 -15.15
N ALA A 385 -17.66 2.33 -16.42
CA ALA A 385 -18.61 2.52 -17.50
C ALA A 385 -19.37 1.22 -17.86
N ALA A 386 -18.68 0.07 -17.95
CA ALA A 386 -19.28 -1.23 -18.25
C ALA A 386 -20.28 -1.70 -17.18
N ASN A 387 -20.06 -1.30 -15.93
CA ASN A 387 -20.97 -1.56 -14.81
C ASN A 387 -22.09 -0.51 -14.66
N GLY A 388 -22.26 0.39 -15.64
CA GLY A 388 -23.33 1.39 -15.65
C GLY A 388 -23.18 2.50 -14.59
N LYS A 389 -21.97 2.74 -14.08
CA LYS A 389 -21.70 3.67 -12.97
C LYS A 389 -21.07 4.97 -13.49
N THR A 390 -21.81 6.08 -13.46
CA THR A 390 -21.26 7.43 -13.68
C THR A 390 -20.32 7.84 -12.54
N SER A 391 -19.37 8.73 -12.79
CA SER A 391 -18.27 9.14 -11.88
C SER A 391 -18.65 9.55 -10.44
N ALA A 392 -19.92 9.88 -10.17
CA ALA A 392 -20.43 10.12 -8.80
C ALA A 392 -20.70 8.83 -7.99
N ALA A 393 -20.66 7.64 -8.63
CA ALA A 393 -20.92 6.33 -8.02
C ALA A 393 -19.64 5.54 -7.64
N ALA A 394 -18.46 6.17 -7.67
CA ALA A 394 -17.19 5.53 -7.26
C ALA A 394 -17.18 5.09 -5.78
N ASN A 395 -18.11 5.58 -4.95
CA ASN A 395 -18.30 5.13 -3.56
C ASN A 395 -18.99 3.76 -3.42
N VAL A 396 -19.48 3.16 -4.52
CA VAL A 396 -20.26 1.91 -4.48
C VAL A 396 -19.37 0.64 -4.52
N THR A 397 -18.07 0.72 -4.87
CA THR A 397 -17.27 -0.49 -5.12
C THR A 397 -16.95 -1.31 -3.86
N ALA A 398 -16.59 -0.66 -2.75
CA ALA A 398 -16.42 -1.36 -1.47
C ALA A 398 -17.75 -1.90 -0.89
N GLN A 399 -18.89 -1.31 -1.25
CA GLN A 399 -20.22 -1.81 -0.87
C GLN A 399 -20.69 -2.99 -1.74
N SER A 400 -20.10 -3.19 -2.92
CA SER A 400 -20.41 -4.33 -3.80
C SER A 400 -19.51 -5.56 -3.58
N MET A 401 -18.44 -5.44 -2.79
CA MET A 401 -17.58 -6.57 -2.47
C MET A 401 -18.32 -7.58 -1.59
N SER A 402 -18.16 -8.85 -1.91
CA SER A 402 -18.57 -9.97 -1.08
C SER A 402 -17.77 -10.00 0.24
N LEU A 403 -18.25 -10.79 1.19
CA LEU A 403 -17.59 -10.92 2.49
C LEU A 403 -16.17 -11.48 2.37
N SER A 404 -15.94 -12.47 1.48
CA SER A 404 -14.63 -13.06 1.24
C SER A 404 -13.66 -12.04 0.64
N GLU A 405 -14.08 -11.25 -0.34
CA GLU A 405 -13.25 -10.20 -0.95
C GLU A 405 -12.88 -9.11 0.07
N LEU A 406 -13.84 -8.68 0.89
CA LEU A 406 -13.57 -7.74 1.99
C LEU A 406 -12.57 -8.32 3.00
N ALA A 407 -12.68 -9.61 3.30
CA ALA A 407 -11.79 -10.27 4.25
C ALA A 407 -10.36 -10.40 3.71
N ILE A 408 -10.22 -10.84 2.46
CA ILE A 408 -8.93 -10.95 1.76
C ILE A 408 -8.23 -9.59 1.72
N SER A 409 -8.92 -8.55 1.25
CA SER A 409 -8.35 -7.20 1.16
C SER A 409 -7.98 -6.64 2.53
N GLY A 410 -8.84 -6.81 3.55
CA GLY A 410 -8.57 -6.37 4.92
C GLY A 410 -7.33 -7.02 5.56
N VAL A 411 -7.19 -8.34 5.40
CA VAL A 411 -5.99 -9.09 5.84
C VAL A 411 -4.76 -8.62 5.05
N GLY A 412 -4.88 -8.48 3.74
CA GLY A 412 -3.80 -8.07 2.84
C GLY A 412 -3.23 -6.69 3.17
N ILE A 413 -4.09 -5.71 3.47
CA ILE A 413 -3.67 -4.37 3.89
C ILE A 413 -2.97 -4.43 5.24
N SER A 414 -3.52 -5.17 6.20
CA SER A 414 -2.92 -5.31 7.53
C SER A 414 -1.53 -5.93 7.45
N TYR A 415 -1.37 -6.93 6.57
CA TYR A 415 -0.09 -7.55 6.25
C TYR A 415 0.89 -6.52 5.67
N MET A 416 0.48 -5.81 4.62
CA MET A 416 1.27 -4.78 3.95
C MET A 416 1.74 -3.69 4.92
N LEU A 417 0.84 -3.16 5.75
CA LEU A 417 1.12 -2.10 6.71
C LEU A 417 2.00 -2.60 7.88
N THR A 418 1.81 -3.85 8.33
CA THR A 418 2.73 -4.47 9.30
C THR A 418 4.14 -4.55 8.72
N LYS A 419 4.29 -5.06 7.49
CA LYS A 419 5.61 -5.17 6.85
C LYS A 419 6.24 -3.81 6.56
N LEU A 420 5.45 -2.79 6.24
CA LEU A 420 5.91 -1.42 6.13
C LEU A 420 6.54 -0.94 7.45
N LEU A 421 5.81 -1.06 8.57
CA LEU A 421 6.32 -0.65 9.87
C LEU A 421 7.55 -1.47 10.30
N GLU A 422 7.53 -2.80 10.12
CA GLU A 422 8.61 -3.69 10.54
C GLU A 422 9.89 -3.50 9.72
N LYS A 423 9.79 -3.36 8.40
CA LYS A 423 10.95 -3.42 7.48
C LYS A 423 11.52 -2.04 7.17
N GLU A 424 10.67 -1.06 6.93
CA GLU A 424 11.12 0.30 6.57
C GLU A 424 11.42 1.12 7.81
N PHE A 425 10.55 1.04 8.83
CA PHE A 425 10.65 1.84 10.04
C PHE A 425 11.19 1.07 11.26
N ASN A 426 11.42 -0.25 11.16
CA ASN A 426 11.87 -1.07 12.28
C ASN A 426 11.00 -0.94 13.56
N ILE A 427 9.70 -0.75 13.39
CA ILE A 427 8.73 -0.66 14.48
C ILE A 427 8.09 -2.04 14.65
N LYS A 428 8.25 -2.61 15.85
CA LYS A 428 7.71 -3.93 16.20
C LYS A 428 6.89 -3.85 17.47
N PRO A 429 5.73 -4.53 17.53
CA PRO A 429 4.91 -4.53 18.72
C PRO A 429 5.54 -5.37 19.85
N LYS A 430 5.12 -5.10 21.09
CA LYS A 430 5.30 -5.98 22.25
C LYS A 430 4.07 -6.85 22.50
N LEU A 431 2.90 -6.37 22.08
CA LEU A 431 1.65 -7.14 22.12
C LEU A 431 0.90 -7.01 20.79
N ALA A 432 0.09 -8.01 20.47
CA ALA A 432 -0.78 -7.94 19.31
C ALA A 432 -2.16 -8.48 19.65
N LEU A 433 -3.19 -7.90 19.04
CA LEU A 433 -4.57 -8.31 19.21
C LEU A 433 -5.39 -8.03 17.95
N GLY A 434 -6.45 -8.81 17.75
CA GLY A 434 -7.34 -8.70 16.60
C GLY A 434 -8.79 -8.45 16.99
N TYR A 435 -9.43 -7.51 16.32
CA TYR A 435 -10.88 -7.32 16.35
C TYR A 435 -11.53 -8.23 15.30
N SER A 436 -12.28 -9.26 15.72
CA SER A 436 -12.97 -10.19 14.80
C SER A 436 -11.98 -10.81 13.79
N MET A 437 -12.21 -10.69 12.48
CA MET A 437 -11.30 -11.06 11.38
C MET A 437 -9.86 -10.55 11.57
N GLY A 438 -9.66 -9.46 12.32
CA GLY A 438 -8.35 -8.95 12.69
C GLY A 438 -7.46 -9.98 13.37
N GLU A 439 -8.03 -11.00 14.04
CA GLU A 439 -7.23 -12.08 14.64
C GLU A 439 -6.48 -12.89 13.56
N ALA A 440 -7.14 -13.25 12.46
CA ALA A 440 -6.46 -13.89 11.32
C ALA A 440 -5.42 -12.95 10.68
N SER A 441 -5.72 -11.65 10.61
CA SER A 441 -4.79 -10.64 10.08
C SER A 441 -3.51 -10.56 10.92
N MET A 442 -3.64 -10.62 12.24
CA MET A 442 -2.52 -10.62 13.19
C MET A 442 -1.55 -11.78 12.93
N TRP A 443 -2.07 -13.01 12.79
CA TRP A 443 -1.26 -14.20 12.55
C TRP A 443 -0.56 -14.18 11.18
N ALA A 444 -1.28 -13.75 10.14
CA ALA A 444 -0.73 -13.60 8.81
C ALA A 444 0.39 -12.55 8.76
N SER A 445 0.24 -11.46 9.53
CA SER A 445 1.11 -10.30 9.46
C SER A 445 2.40 -10.42 10.29
N LEU A 446 2.36 -11.12 11.43
CA LEU A 446 3.46 -11.14 12.41
C LEU A 446 4.39 -12.36 12.29
N ASN A 447 4.54 -12.93 11.08
CA ASN A 447 5.41 -14.06 10.80
C ASN A 447 5.10 -15.31 11.65
N VAL A 448 3.82 -15.56 11.95
CA VAL A 448 3.40 -16.77 12.66
C VAL A 448 3.12 -17.90 11.67
N TRP A 449 2.37 -17.64 10.59
CA TRP A 449 2.09 -18.61 9.53
C TRP A 449 3.18 -18.65 8.46
N GLN A 450 3.50 -19.84 7.94
CA GLN A 450 4.51 -20.02 6.88
C GLN A 450 4.08 -19.46 5.53
N GLN A 451 2.81 -19.70 5.14
CA GLN A 451 2.29 -19.39 3.81
C GLN A 451 0.95 -18.65 3.91
N PRO A 452 0.89 -17.45 4.51
CA PRO A 452 -0.38 -16.73 4.69
C PRO A 452 -1.10 -16.42 3.37
N HIS A 453 -0.38 -16.30 2.25
CA HIS A 453 -0.96 -16.06 0.93
C HIS A 453 -1.83 -17.23 0.43
N SER A 454 -1.64 -18.45 0.92
CA SER A 454 -2.49 -19.60 0.52
C SER A 454 -3.95 -19.42 0.97
N LEU A 455 -4.18 -18.59 1.98
CA LEU A 455 -5.52 -18.28 2.47
C LEU A 455 -6.33 -17.40 1.52
N ILE A 456 -5.71 -16.76 0.52
CA ILE A 456 -6.42 -15.92 -0.47
C ILE A 456 -7.41 -16.79 -1.25
N ASP A 457 -6.91 -17.78 -2.00
CA ASP A 457 -7.75 -18.68 -2.80
C ASP A 457 -8.68 -19.52 -1.91
N ALA A 458 -8.18 -19.96 -0.75
CA ALA A 458 -8.99 -20.72 0.20
C ALA A 458 -10.20 -19.90 0.71
N THR A 459 -10.01 -18.61 1.01
CA THR A 459 -11.10 -17.72 1.47
C THR A 459 -12.06 -17.41 0.33
N GLN A 460 -11.55 -17.19 -0.89
CA GLN A 460 -12.36 -16.88 -2.06
C GLN A 460 -13.31 -18.04 -2.45
N THR A 461 -12.85 -19.29 -2.28
CA THR A 461 -13.55 -20.48 -2.78
C THR A 461 -14.30 -21.29 -1.71
N SER A 462 -14.00 -21.08 -0.42
CA SER A 462 -14.62 -21.83 0.67
C SER A 462 -16.11 -21.52 0.83
N SER A 463 -16.91 -22.56 1.08
CA SER A 463 -18.33 -22.42 1.44
C SER A 463 -18.52 -21.62 2.72
N LEU A 464 -17.52 -21.64 3.63
CA LEU A 464 -17.56 -20.90 4.89
C LEU A 464 -17.94 -19.44 4.63
N PHE A 465 -17.18 -18.77 3.75
CA PHE A 465 -17.35 -17.35 3.49
C PHE A 465 -18.40 -17.03 2.43
N THR A 466 -18.74 -17.97 1.55
CA THR A 466 -19.63 -17.73 0.40
C THR A 466 -21.07 -18.18 0.62
N GLN A 467 -21.31 -19.14 1.52
CA GLN A 467 -22.62 -19.77 1.71
C GLN A 467 -23.00 -20.04 3.16
N ASP A 468 -22.04 -20.36 4.03
CA ASP A 468 -22.36 -20.82 5.38
C ASP A 468 -22.65 -19.65 6.31
N ILE A 469 -21.76 -18.66 6.37
CA ILE A 469 -21.95 -17.42 7.15
C ILE A 469 -22.37 -16.22 6.31
N SER A 470 -22.44 -16.33 4.99
CA SER A 470 -22.94 -15.29 4.09
C SER A 470 -23.78 -15.92 2.98
N GLY A 471 -24.28 -15.15 2.01
CA GLY A 471 -25.05 -15.69 0.89
C GLY A 471 -26.31 -16.43 1.37
N ALA A 472 -26.31 -17.75 1.24
CA ALA A 472 -27.43 -18.61 1.63
C ALA A 472 -27.62 -18.75 3.15
N LEU A 473 -26.61 -18.39 3.96
CA LEU A 473 -26.60 -18.49 5.42
C LEU A 473 -26.91 -19.92 5.92
N ASN A 474 -26.21 -20.93 5.40
CA ASN A 474 -26.49 -22.34 5.71
C ASN A 474 -26.42 -22.65 7.20
N CYS A 475 -25.51 -22.00 7.95
CA CYS A 475 -25.42 -22.21 9.40
C CYS A 475 -26.69 -21.73 10.13
N VAL A 476 -27.25 -20.60 9.68
CA VAL A 476 -28.53 -20.05 10.17
C VAL A 476 -29.68 -20.94 9.78
N ARG A 477 -29.74 -21.43 8.53
CA ARG A 477 -30.78 -22.37 8.10
C ARG A 477 -30.80 -23.62 8.96
N LYS A 478 -29.63 -24.19 9.24
CA LYS A 478 -29.48 -25.37 10.09
C LYS A 478 -29.93 -25.10 11.53
N ASP A 479 -29.48 -23.99 12.11
CA ASP A 479 -29.83 -23.60 13.49
C ASP A 479 -31.34 -23.32 13.65
N TRP A 480 -31.93 -22.61 12.69
CA TRP A 480 -33.36 -22.29 12.68
C TRP A 480 -34.25 -23.41 12.14
N GLN A 481 -33.67 -24.56 11.78
CA GLN A 481 -34.37 -25.72 11.22
C GLN A 481 -35.22 -25.39 9.98
N LEU A 482 -34.68 -24.52 9.11
CA LEU A 482 -35.31 -24.13 7.84
C LEU A 482 -34.97 -25.10 6.72
N THR A 483 -35.83 -25.14 5.69
CA THR A 483 -35.56 -25.90 4.48
C THR A 483 -34.27 -25.42 3.78
N GLN A 484 -33.44 -26.37 3.36
CA GLN A 484 -32.21 -26.07 2.62
C GLN A 484 -32.53 -25.51 1.23
N ALA A 485 -31.65 -24.63 0.73
CA ALA A 485 -31.82 -24.01 -0.60
C ALA A 485 -31.88 -25.04 -1.75
N ASN A 486 -31.38 -26.26 -1.52
CA ASN A 486 -31.38 -27.38 -2.47
C ASN A 486 -32.50 -28.42 -2.24
N GLY A 487 -33.51 -28.11 -1.41
CA GLY A 487 -34.76 -28.87 -1.34
C GLY A 487 -34.71 -30.22 -0.60
N GLN A 488 -33.71 -30.51 0.21
CA GLN A 488 -33.69 -31.74 1.04
C GLN A 488 -33.87 -31.47 2.54
N THR A 489 -35.04 -31.94 2.99
CA THR A 489 -35.62 -32.19 4.32
C THR A 489 -35.95 -31.03 5.26
N GLY A 490 -37.20 -31.07 5.76
CA GLY A 490 -37.63 -30.35 6.97
C GLY A 490 -38.98 -29.61 6.96
N GLY A 491 -40.06 -30.14 6.37
CA GLY A 491 -41.42 -29.62 6.61
C GLY A 491 -42.18 -29.15 5.37
N HIS A 492 -43.48 -29.46 5.35
CA HIS A 492 -44.40 -29.26 4.23
C HIS A 492 -44.59 -27.79 3.82
N THR A 493 -43.88 -27.32 2.79
CA THR A 493 -44.39 -26.29 1.88
C THR A 493 -43.80 -26.47 0.47
N ASN A 494 -44.52 -25.97 -0.53
CA ASN A 494 -44.29 -26.15 -1.96
C ASN A 494 -42.94 -25.61 -2.43
N GLY A 495 -41.86 -26.40 -2.33
CA GLY A 495 -40.66 -26.30 -3.18
C GLY A 495 -39.87 -24.97 -3.19
N GLN A 496 -40.21 -24.00 -2.35
CA GLN A 496 -39.46 -22.75 -2.16
C GLN A 496 -38.78 -22.76 -0.80
N ALA A 497 -37.46 -22.55 -0.78
CA ALA A 497 -36.70 -22.44 0.46
C ALA A 497 -37.15 -21.22 1.25
N ASP A 498 -37.23 -21.34 2.58
CA ASP A 498 -37.58 -20.23 3.46
C ASP A 498 -36.61 -19.04 3.25
N GLU A 499 -37.15 -17.85 3.07
CA GLU A 499 -36.35 -16.64 2.88
C GLU A 499 -35.77 -16.17 4.21
N ILE A 500 -34.45 -15.93 4.26
CA ILE A 500 -33.78 -15.32 5.40
C ILE A 500 -33.49 -13.85 5.07
N VAL A 501 -34.21 -12.94 5.73
CA VAL A 501 -33.87 -11.51 5.72
C VAL A 501 -32.98 -11.21 6.93
N TRP A 502 -31.68 -11.26 6.71
CA TRP A 502 -30.65 -11.01 7.73
C TRP A 502 -30.11 -9.59 7.66
N ASN A 503 -29.89 -8.96 8.81
CA ASN A 503 -29.21 -7.67 8.88
C ASN A 503 -28.45 -7.52 10.21
N SER A 504 -27.57 -6.53 10.28
CA SER A 504 -26.87 -6.15 11.49
C SER A 504 -26.93 -4.64 11.74
N PHE A 505 -26.97 -4.27 13.02
CA PHE A 505 -27.24 -2.93 13.50
C PHE A 505 -26.22 -2.53 14.56
N VAL A 506 -25.58 -1.38 14.38
CA VAL A 506 -24.81 -0.73 15.45
C VAL A 506 -25.76 0.08 16.29
N THR A 507 -25.80 -0.14 17.60
CA THR A 507 -26.68 0.56 18.54
C THR A 507 -25.89 1.09 19.73
N ARG A 508 -26.25 2.28 20.22
CA ARG A 508 -25.72 2.81 21.47
C ARG A 508 -26.47 2.21 22.66
N ALA A 509 -25.99 1.07 23.11
CA ALA A 509 -26.53 0.31 24.22
C ALA A 509 -25.46 -0.63 24.78
N THR A 510 -25.59 -0.95 26.06
CA THR A 510 -24.79 -1.95 26.76
C THR A 510 -25.47 -3.33 26.72
N PRO A 511 -24.73 -4.43 26.96
CA PRO A 511 -25.32 -5.76 27.06
C PRO A 511 -26.43 -5.85 28.11
N ASN A 512 -26.28 -5.17 29.26
CA ASN A 512 -27.27 -5.16 30.33
C ASN A 512 -28.60 -4.53 29.90
N GLU A 513 -28.58 -3.56 28.99
CA GLU A 513 -29.79 -2.93 28.46
C GLU A 513 -30.50 -3.78 27.40
N LEU A 514 -29.78 -4.67 26.70
CA LEU A 514 -30.33 -5.46 25.60
C LEU A 514 -30.72 -6.89 26.01
N THR A 515 -29.93 -7.55 26.85
CA THR A 515 -30.12 -8.95 27.27
C THR A 515 -31.52 -9.27 27.81
N PRO A 516 -32.18 -8.42 28.61
CA PRO A 516 -33.54 -8.70 29.11
C PRO A 516 -34.58 -8.90 28.01
N HIS A 517 -34.35 -8.35 26.82
CA HIS A 517 -35.26 -8.39 25.67
C HIS A 517 -34.99 -9.58 24.73
N LEU A 518 -33.77 -10.15 24.73
CA LEU A 518 -33.38 -11.21 23.77
C LEU A 518 -34.27 -12.46 23.86
N LYS A 519 -34.77 -12.79 25.06
CA LYS A 519 -35.68 -13.92 25.28
C LYS A 519 -36.97 -13.85 24.45
N ASP A 520 -37.45 -12.64 24.17
CA ASP A 520 -38.67 -12.39 23.39
C ASP A 520 -38.38 -12.43 21.87
N PHE A 521 -37.10 -12.39 21.47
CA PHE A 521 -36.64 -12.33 20.09
C PHE A 521 -35.50 -13.33 19.82
N PRO A 522 -35.79 -14.64 19.75
CA PRO A 522 -34.78 -15.70 19.67
C PRO A 522 -33.91 -15.68 18.40
N ARG A 523 -34.27 -14.86 17.42
CA ARG A 523 -33.53 -14.64 16.15
C ARG A 523 -32.81 -13.29 16.10
N ALA A 524 -32.66 -12.62 17.24
CA ALA A 524 -31.84 -11.42 17.38
C ALA A 524 -30.73 -11.73 18.39
N TYR A 525 -29.49 -11.38 18.05
CA TYR A 525 -28.32 -11.70 18.85
C TYR A 525 -27.49 -10.43 19.07
N ILE A 526 -26.90 -10.28 20.25
CA ILE A 526 -25.78 -9.35 20.43
C ILE A 526 -24.56 -10.07 19.86
N ALA A 527 -24.06 -9.63 18.71
CA ALA A 527 -22.92 -10.24 18.04
C ALA A 527 -21.59 -9.70 18.59
N ILE A 528 -21.51 -8.39 18.85
CA ILE A 528 -20.28 -7.75 19.31
C ILE A 528 -20.58 -6.73 20.41
N ILE A 529 -19.78 -6.72 21.46
CA ILE A 529 -19.76 -5.74 22.55
C ILE A 529 -18.52 -4.86 22.36
N GLN A 530 -18.70 -3.54 22.26
CA GLN A 530 -17.62 -2.59 21.93
C GLN A 530 -17.84 -1.23 22.60
N GLY A 531 -17.46 -1.15 23.89
CA GLY A 531 -17.61 0.03 24.73
C GLY A 531 -19.07 0.33 25.06
N ASP A 532 -19.51 1.56 24.77
CA ASP A 532 -20.89 2.02 24.97
C ASP A 532 -21.84 1.66 23.80
N THR A 533 -21.35 0.85 22.86
CA THR A 533 -22.11 0.38 21.70
C THR A 533 -22.08 -1.14 21.59
N CYS A 534 -23.11 -1.70 20.97
CA CYS A 534 -23.20 -3.11 20.59
C CYS A 534 -23.52 -3.24 19.10
N VAL A 535 -23.07 -4.36 18.49
CA VAL A 535 -23.55 -4.83 17.19
C VAL A 535 -24.59 -5.90 17.43
N VAL A 536 -25.81 -5.68 16.97
CA VAL A 536 -26.91 -6.64 17.01
C VAL A 536 -27.09 -7.24 15.61
N ALA A 537 -27.12 -8.55 15.47
CA ALA A 537 -27.29 -9.24 14.19
C ALA A 537 -28.33 -10.36 14.29
N GLY A 538 -28.99 -10.68 13.18
CA GLY A 538 -30.04 -11.69 13.15
C GLY A 538 -31.08 -11.45 12.07
N CYS A 539 -32.29 -12.00 12.29
CA CYS A 539 -33.46 -11.66 11.48
C CYS A 539 -33.77 -10.17 11.61
N GLU A 540 -33.82 -9.45 10.49
CA GLU A 540 -33.97 -8.00 10.47
C GLU A 540 -35.20 -7.52 11.27
N ALA A 541 -36.34 -8.18 11.08
CA ALA A 541 -37.57 -7.84 11.79
C ALA A 541 -37.43 -8.05 13.31
N SER A 542 -36.83 -9.17 13.73
CA SER A 542 -36.58 -9.47 15.14
C SER A 542 -35.61 -8.47 15.78
N CYS A 543 -34.52 -8.13 15.10
CA CYS A 543 -33.56 -7.14 15.60
C CYS A 543 -34.21 -5.76 15.78
N LYS A 544 -34.98 -5.30 14.78
CA LYS A 544 -35.70 -4.02 14.85
C LYS A 544 -36.73 -4.00 15.98
N ALA A 545 -37.50 -5.08 16.14
CA ALA A 545 -38.49 -5.20 17.21
C ALA A 545 -37.84 -5.23 18.59
N MET A 546 -36.74 -5.98 18.76
CA MET A 546 -35.97 -6.05 19.99
C MET A 546 -35.41 -4.68 20.39
N LEU A 547 -34.76 -3.98 19.46
CA LEU A 547 -34.22 -2.64 19.71
C LEU A 547 -35.34 -1.64 20.06
N LYS A 548 -36.49 -1.72 19.38
CA LYS A 548 -37.65 -0.89 19.70
C LYS A 548 -38.18 -1.16 21.11
N GLN A 549 -38.28 -2.43 21.51
CA GLN A 549 -38.72 -2.80 22.86
C GLN A 549 -37.72 -2.34 23.94
N ALA A 550 -36.42 -2.37 23.63
CA ALA A 550 -35.36 -1.83 24.49
C ALA A 550 -35.29 -0.29 24.52
N GLY A 551 -36.12 0.41 23.73
CA GLY A 551 -36.09 1.87 23.62
C GLY A 551 -34.80 2.39 22.94
N LYS A 552 -34.16 1.57 22.10
CA LYS A 552 -32.90 1.88 21.42
C LYS A 552 -33.12 2.05 19.91
N ARG A 553 -32.18 2.78 19.28
CA ARG A 553 -32.11 2.94 17.82
C ARG A 553 -30.85 2.25 17.30
N GLY A 554 -31.02 1.40 16.29
CA GLY A 554 -29.91 0.80 15.55
C GLY A 554 -29.67 1.51 14.22
N ILE A 555 -28.41 1.74 13.87
CA ILE A 555 -27.96 2.13 12.54
C ILE A 555 -27.63 0.85 11.78
N ALA A 556 -28.33 0.60 10.67
CA ALA A 556 -28.07 -0.59 9.86
C ALA A 556 -26.66 -0.53 9.25
N SER A 557 -25.88 -1.59 9.46
CA SER A 557 -24.58 -1.74 8.80
C SER A 557 -24.70 -2.44 7.44
N ASN A 558 -25.85 -3.10 7.19
CA ASN A 558 -26.14 -3.90 6.00
C ASN A 558 -25.11 -5.00 5.71
N LYS A 559 -24.34 -5.41 6.73
CA LYS A 559 -23.46 -6.56 6.64
C LYS A 559 -24.28 -7.83 6.85
N VAL A 560 -24.39 -8.63 5.80
CA VAL A 560 -25.04 -9.95 5.83
C VAL A 560 -24.01 -11.00 6.20
N THR A 561 -23.80 -11.18 7.50
CA THR A 561 -22.97 -12.26 8.03
C THR A 561 -23.47 -12.81 9.36
N ALA A 562 -23.39 -14.13 9.53
CA ALA A 562 -23.73 -14.84 10.76
C ALA A 562 -22.57 -14.96 11.77
N MET A 563 -21.40 -14.37 11.50
CA MET A 563 -20.27 -14.36 12.46
C MET A 563 -20.68 -13.80 13.81
N HIS A 564 -20.07 -14.34 14.86
CA HIS A 564 -20.29 -13.98 16.26
C HIS A 564 -21.71 -14.20 16.78
N THR A 565 -22.48 -15.08 16.12
CA THR A 565 -23.85 -15.43 16.55
C THR A 565 -23.99 -16.93 16.81
N PRO A 566 -24.93 -17.36 17.66
CA PRO A 566 -25.14 -18.78 17.96
C PRO A 566 -25.24 -19.69 16.72
N PRO A 567 -25.90 -19.31 15.61
CA PRO A 567 -25.87 -20.09 14.37
C PRO A 567 -24.47 -20.48 13.85
N ALA A 568 -23.45 -19.63 14.04
CA ALA A 568 -22.09 -19.93 13.57
C ALA A 568 -21.46 -21.11 14.32
N MET A 569 -21.95 -21.47 15.52
CA MET A 569 -21.49 -22.67 16.23
C MET A 569 -21.69 -23.96 15.44
N GLN A 570 -22.62 -23.97 14.46
CA GLN A 570 -22.86 -25.11 13.59
C GLN A 570 -21.67 -25.48 12.68
N ILE A 571 -20.69 -24.57 12.54
CA ILE A 571 -19.54 -24.71 11.64
C ILE A 571 -18.19 -24.55 12.35
N ILE A 572 -18.15 -24.59 13.68
CA ILE A 572 -16.93 -24.29 14.45
C ILE A 572 -15.75 -25.20 14.09
N GLU A 573 -15.99 -26.50 13.88
CA GLU A 573 -14.94 -27.45 13.50
C GLU A 573 -14.41 -27.18 12.08
N GLN A 574 -15.26 -26.75 11.15
CA GLN A 574 -14.85 -26.39 9.80
C GLN A 574 -14.00 -25.12 9.81
N VAL A 575 -14.34 -24.13 10.65
CA VAL A 575 -13.52 -22.92 10.85
C VAL A 575 -12.17 -23.28 11.46
N LYS A 576 -12.15 -24.15 12.48
CA LYS A 576 -10.91 -24.65 13.08
C LYS A 576 -10.02 -25.35 12.05
N GLN A 577 -10.59 -26.25 11.25
CA GLN A 577 -9.84 -26.94 10.20
C GLN A 577 -9.29 -25.96 9.15
N PHE A 578 -10.07 -24.94 8.77
CA PHE A 578 -9.65 -23.93 7.80
C PHE A 578 -8.42 -23.12 8.28
N TYR A 579 -8.40 -22.74 9.55
CA TYR A 579 -7.32 -21.93 10.14
C TYR A 579 -6.20 -22.73 10.79
N HIS A 580 -6.24 -24.07 10.74
CA HIS A 580 -5.15 -24.92 11.18
C HIS A 580 -3.98 -24.89 10.18
N GLN A 581 -3.14 -23.86 10.32
CA GLN A 581 -2.04 -23.57 9.41
C GLN A 581 -0.67 -23.94 10.00
N PRO A 582 0.30 -24.38 9.16
CA PRO A 582 1.69 -24.58 9.59
C PRO A 582 2.32 -23.27 10.09
N LEU A 583 3.02 -23.35 11.22
CA LEU A 583 3.70 -22.19 11.81
C LEU A 583 5.16 -22.09 11.34
N MET A 584 5.70 -20.88 11.33
CA MET A 584 7.12 -20.61 11.07
C MET A 584 8.03 -21.38 12.02
N ALA A 585 9.20 -21.80 11.54
CA ALA A 585 10.20 -22.49 12.37
C ALA A 585 10.73 -21.60 13.51
N ASN A 586 10.89 -20.29 13.23
CA ASN A 586 11.27 -19.29 14.21
C ASN A 586 10.06 -18.41 14.51
N LEU A 587 9.43 -18.64 15.66
CA LEU A 587 8.24 -17.91 16.09
C LEU A 587 8.63 -16.60 16.80
N PRO A 588 7.80 -15.55 16.70
CA PRO A 588 8.04 -14.26 17.35
C PRO A 588 7.80 -14.32 18.87
N SER A 589 8.72 -14.94 19.60
CA SER A 589 8.64 -15.17 21.05
C SER A 589 8.59 -13.90 21.91
N GLU A 590 9.00 -12.76 21.35
CA GLU A 590 9.00 -11.45 22.01
C GLU A 590 7.65 -10.74 22.00
N ILE A 591 6.66 -11.25 21.25
CA ILE A 591 5.32 -10.67 21.12
C ILE A 591 4.34 -11.48 21.99
N LYS A 592 3.57 -10.78 22.82
CA LYS A 592 2.41 -11.39 23.51
C LYS A 592 1.17 -11.28 22.62
N PHE A 593 0.61 -12.41 22.22
CA PHE A 593 -0.61 -12.45 21.41
C PHE A 593 -1.84 -12.56 22.31
N ILE A 594 -2.68 -11.53 22.29
CA ILE A 594 -3.88 -11.43 23.13
C ILE A 594 -5.10 -11.69 22.24
N THR A 595 -5.89 -12.71 22.60
CA THR A 595 -7.08 -13.12 21.85
C THR A 595 -8.35 -12.80 22.63
N ALA A 596 -9.50 -12.78 21.95
CA ALA A 596 -10.78 -12.47 22.60
C ALA A 596 -11.20 -13.54 23.62
N THR A 597 -10.71 -14.78 23.46
CA THR A 597 -11.20 -15.97 24.17
C THR A 597 -10.34 -16.33 25.38
N GLU A 598 -9.01 -16.32 25.24
CA GLU A 598 -8.09 -16.73 26.30
C GLU A 598 -7.79 -15.58 27.28
N ALA A 599 -7.62 -15.90 28.56
CA ALA A 599 -7.27 -14.91 29.59
C ALA A 599 -5.78 -14.53 29.56
N GLU A 600 -4.93 -15.53 29.31
CA GLU A 600 -3.48 -15.39 29.16
C GLU A 600 -3.08 -15.27 27.69
N PRO A 601 -1.89 -14.72 27.38
CA PRO A 601 -1.38 -14.72 26.01
C PRO A 601 -1.32 -16.14 25.46
N ILE A 602 -1.81 -16.32 24.24
CA ILE A 602 -1.99 -17.65 23.66
C ILE A 602 -0.66 -18.33 23.36
N MET A 603 -0.62 -19.65 23.56
CA MET A 603 0.51 -20.48 23.16
C MET A 603 0.58 -20.60 21.64
N LEU A 604 1.76 -20.38 21.06
CA LEU A 604 1.96 -20.46 19.61
C LEU A 604 2.11 -21.93 19.14
N ASN A 605 0.97 -22.58 18.92
CA ASN A 605 0.88 -23.85 18.21
C ASN A 605 -0.35 -23.84 17.27
N PRO A 606 -0.36 -24.68 16.20
CA PRO A 606 -1.46 -24.70 15.23
C PRO A 606 -2.85 -24.91 15.84
N ASP A 607 -2.99 -25.85 16.78
CA ASP A 607 -4.26 -26.21 17.39
C ASP A 607 -4.85 -25.07 18.22
N ALA A 608 -4.03 -24.43 19.06
CA ALA A 608 -4.44 -23.31 19.90
C ALA A 608 -4.86 -22.10 19.05
N ILE A 609 -4.08 -21.75 18.04
CA ILE A 609 -4.40 -20.64 17.13
C ILE A 609 -5.71 -20.91 16.37
N ALA A 610 -5.85 -22.10 15.80
CA ALA A 610 -7.05 -22.49 15.07
C ALA A 610 -8.29 -22.50 15.97
N GLN A 611 -8.16 -23.01 17.20
CA GLN A 611 -9.23 -23.01 18.19
C GLN A 611 -9.63 -21.58 18.57
N SER A 612 -8.66 -20.71 18.86
CA SER A 612 -8.92 -19.31 19.22
C SER A 612 -9.65 -18.56 18.11
N ILE A 613 -9.22 -18.72 16.85
CA ILE A 613 -9.92 -18.11 15.71
C ILE A 613 -11.34 -18.67 15.58
N ALA A 614 -11.53 -20.00 15.69
CA ALA A 614 -12.85 -20.62 15.61
C ALA A 614 -13.79 -20.11 16.71
N ASP A 615 -13.28 -19.98 17.93
CA ASP A 615 -14.03 -19.45 19.06
C ASP A 615 -14.39 -17.98 18.87
N THR A 616 -13.43 -17.12 18.51
CA THR A 616 -13.66 -15.71 18.18
C THR A 616 -14.67 -15.56 17.04
N PHE A 617 -14.60 -16.42 16.02
CA PHE A 617 -15.46 -16.36 14.83
C PHE A 617 -16.90 -16.78 15.13
N CYS A 618 -17.10 -17.81 15.97
CA CYS A 618 -18.41 -18.41 16.19
C CYS A 618 -19.15 -17.87 17.43
N HIS A 619 -18.43 -17.38 18.44
CA HIS A 619 -19.02 -16.81 19.66
C HIS A 619 -19.18 -15.29 19.59
N GLN A 620 -20.04 -14.75 20.47
CA GLN A 620 -20.14 -13.30 20.71
C GLN A 620 -18.75 -12.74 21.03
N LEU A 621 -18.38 -11.65 20.34
CA LEU A 621 -17.11 -10.97 20.55
C LEU A 621 -17.26 -9.87 21.61
N ASP A 622 -16.51 -9.96 22.71
CA ASP A 622 -16.36 -8.85 23.67
C ASP A 622 -15.04 -8.10 23.45
N PHE A 623 -15.10 -7.05 22.63
CA PHE A 623 -13.95 -6.22 22.35
C PHE A 623 -13.54 -5.37 23.57
N THR A 624 -14.51 -5.00 24.40
CA THR A 624 -14.26 -4.23 25.63
C THR A 624 -13.37 -5.02 26.58
N GLN A 625 -13.70 -6.30 26.77
CA GLN A 625 -12.90 -7.21 27.58
C GLN A 625 -11.54 -7.50 26.93
N LEU A 626 -11.46 -7.62 25.60
CA LEU A 626 -10.18 -7.78 24.89
C LEU A 626 -9.22 -6.61 25.17
N ILE A 627 -9.70 -5.36 25.13
CA ILE A 627 -8.88 -4.18 25.47
C ILE A 627 -8.47 -4.18 26.93
N ALA A 628 -9.36 -4.56 27.85
CA ALA A 628 -9.02 -4.69 29.27
C ALA A 628 -7.91 -5.73 29.49
N LYS A 629 -7.98 -6.90 28.83
CA LYS A 629 -6.94 -7.94 28.87
C LYS A 629 -5.61 -7.43 28.31
N ALA A 630 -5.65 -6.79 27.15
CA ALA A 630 -4.44 -6.24 26.54
C ALA A 630 -3.77 -5.19 27.46
N TYR A 631 -4.58 -4.32 28.08
CA TYR A 631 -4.10 -3.34 29.06
C TYR A 631 -3.50 -4.00 30.31
N HIS A 632 -4.15 -5.05 30.84
CA HIS A 632 -3.64 -5.85 31.95
C HIS A 632 -2.28 -6.47 31.64
N HIS A 633 -2.09 -6.97 30.41
CA HIS A 633 -0.84 -7.57 29.95
C HIS A 633 0.27 -6.57 29.56
N GLY A 634 -0.03 -5.27 29.69
CA GLY A 634 0.95 -4.18 29.60
C GLY A 634 0.73 -3.20 28.46
N SER A 635 -0.32 -3.36 27.65
CA SER A 635 -0.58 -2.46 26.51
C SER A 635 -0.84 -1.02 26.98
N ARG A 636 -0.16 -0.04 26.37
CA ARG A 636 -0.45 1.40 26.60
C ARG A 636 -0.61 2.19 25.30
N LEU A 637 0.12 1.81 24.26
CA LEU A 637 0.02 2.46 22.96
C LEU A 637 -0.54 1.48 21.93
N PHE A 638 -1.80 1.65 21.55
CA PHE A 638 -2.50 0.80 20.60
C PHE A 638 -2.40 1.39 19.20
N VAL A 639 -1.79 0.69 18.26
CA VAL A 639 -1.66 1.13 16.86
C VAL A 639 -2.59 0.29 16.00
N GLU A 640 -3.64 0.89 15.45
CA GLU A 640 -4.53 0.24 14.50
C GLU A 640 -3.80 0.05 13.16
N ILE A 641 -3.61 -1.21 12.77
CA ILE A 641 -2.93 -1.63 11.55
C ILE A 641 -3.97 -1.99 10.50
N GLY A 642 -4.59 -0.97 9.91
CA GLY A 642 -5.52 -1.18 8.81
C GLY A 642 -5.88 0.09 8.06
N ALA A 643 -6.88 -0.02 7.19
CA ALA A 643 -7.26 1.02 6.24
C ALA A 643 -8.05 2.19 6.87
N ASP A 644 -8.52 2.12 8.10
CA ASP A 644 -9.30 3.22 8.69
C ASP A 644 -8.96 3.40 10.18
N ARG A 645 -9.62 4.35 10.84
CA ARG A 645 -9.50 4.65 12.27
C ARG A 645 -10.66 4.13 13.12
N GLN A 646 -11.34 3.08 12.68
CA GLN A 646 -12.54 2.57 13.36
C GLN A 646 -12.19 1.98 14.72
N THR A 647 -11.20 1.11 14.77
CA THR A 647 -10.84 0.35 15.97
C THR A 647 -10.20 1.24 17.01
N SER A 648 -9.32 2.15 16.58
CA SER A 648 -8.71 3.20 17.42
C SER A 648 -9.78 4.10 18.05
N THR A 649 -10.79 4.54 17.29
CA THR A 649 -11.92 5.30 17.84
C THR A 649 -12.69 4.52 18.91
N LEU A 650 -12.89 3.21 18.72
CA LEU A 650 -13.55 2.35 19.73
C LEU A 650 -12.67 2.20 20.97
N ILE A 651 -11.36 1.99 20.79
CA ILE A 651 -10.41 1.87 21.90
C ILE A 651 -10.39 3.15 22.73
N ASP A 652 -10.32 4.32 22.10
CA ASP A 652 -10.33 5.61 22.82
C ASP A 652 -11.58 5.76 23.70
N LYS A 653 -12.76 5.38 23.18
CA LYS A 653 -14.01 5.39 23.97
C LYS A 653 -13.98 4.40 25.12
N ILE A 654 -13.48 3.18 24.88
CA ILE A 654 -13.35 2.13 25.91
C ILE A 654 -12.42 2.62 27.03
N LEU A 655 -11.25 3.16 26.68
CA LEU A 655 -10.27 3.68 27.64
C LEU A 655 -10.83 4.88 28.43
N ALA A 656 -11.54 5.80 27.77
CA ALA A 656 -12.16 6.96 28.41
C ALA A 656 -13.25 6.58 29.42
N SER A 657 -13.96 5.47 29.21
CA SER A 657 -15.02 5.02 30.12
C SER A 657 -14.49 4.52 31.47
N GLN A 658 -13.20 4.14 31.55
CA GLN A 658 -12.51 3.49 32.69
C GLN A 658 -13.18 2.22 33.28
N ALA A 659 -14.43 1.90 32.93
CA ALA A 659 -15.19 0.77 33.47
C ALA A 659 -14.46 -0.59 33.35
N PRO A 660 -13.72 -0.89 32.26
CA PRO A 660 -12.96 -2.14 32.16
C PRO A 660 -11.61 -2.08 32.89
N LEU A 661 -11.13 -0.88 33.23
CA LEU A 661 -9.80 -0.61 33.81
C LEU A 661 -9.83 -0.57 35.35
N GLN A 662 -11.01 -0.42 35.97
CA GLN A 662 -11.18 -0.35 37.43
C GLN A 662 -10.81 -1.67 38.16
N ASN A 663 -10.85 -2.81 37.47
CA ASN A 663 -10.50 -4.12 38.04
C ASN A 663 -9.00 -4.45 37.98
N VAL A 664 -8.16 -3.54 37.46
CA VAL A 664 -6.70 -3.71 37.40
C VAL A 664 -6.07 -2.87 38.53
N ASN A 665 -5.48 -3.55 39.52
CA ASN A 665 -4.95 -2.94 40.76
C ASN A 665 -4.13 -1.64 40.56
N ASN A 666 -4.53 -0.60 41.32
CA ASN A 666 -3.87 0.66 41.69
C ASN A 666 -3.22 1.54 40.60
N GLN A 667 -3.90 2.67 40.35
CA GLN A 667 -3.56 3.83 39.48
C GLN A 667 -3.62 3.53 37.97
N PRO A 668 -4.69 3.95 37.25
CA PRO A 668 -4.75 3.77 35.80
C PRO A 668 -3.62 4.58 35.14
N SER A 669 -2.67 3.86 34.52
CA SER A 669 -1.67 4.43 33.64
C SER A 669 -2.34 4.94 32.35
N PRO A 670 -1.91 6.07 31.79
CA PRO A 670 -2.46 6.58 30.54
C PRO A 670 -2.23 5.58 29.40
N ALA A 671 -3.24 5.44 28.53
CA ALA A 671 -3.16 4.66 27.31
C ALA A 671 -3.80 5.45 26.15
N HIS A 672 -3.36 5.19 24.93
CA HIS A 672 -3.75 5.94 23.74
C HIS A 672 -3.85 5.04 22.52
N ALA A 673 -4.81 5.33 21.62
CA ALA A 673 -4.91 4.68 20.33
C ALA A 673 -4.43 5.59 19.19
N ILE A 674 -3.73 5.01 18.22
CA ILE A 674 -3.19 5.68 17.03
C ILE A 674 -3.63 4.88 15.81
N ALA A 675 -4.21 5.53 14.82
CA ALA A 675 -4.48 4.92 13.53
C ALA A 675 -3.33 5.17 12.55
N ILE A 676 -2.92 4.15 11.79
CA ILE A 676 -1.96 4.32 10.69
C ILE A 676 -2.58 4.99 9.46
N ASN A 677 -3.90 4.83 9.27
CA ASN A 677 -4.65 5.41 8.18
C ASN A 677 -6.00 5.97 8.64
N ALA A 678 -6.56 6.89 7.86
CA ALA A 678 -7.93 7.36 8.04
C ALA A 678 -8.61 7.40 6.67
N LYS A 679 -9.82 6.87 6.58
CA LYS A 679 -10.57 6.84 5.34
C LYS A 679 -10.73 8.25 4.74
N GLY A 680 -10.39 8.37 3.46
CA GLY A 680 -10.47 9.63 2.71
C GLY A 680 -9.30 10.59 2.91
N ALA A 681 -8.36 10.29 3.82
CA ALA A 681 -7.12 11.05 3.95
C ALA A 681 -6.07 10.58 2.94
N ASP A 682 -5.08 11.43 2.66
CA ASP A 682 -3.89 11.04 1.92
C ASP A 682 -3.10 10.01 2.73
N GLU A 683 -2.73 8.91 2.09
CA GLU A 683 -2.08 7.76 2.72
C GLU A 683 -0.68 8.06 3.27
N SER A 684 0.13 8.90 2.60
CA SER A 684 1.45 9.26 3.15
C SER A 684 1.33 10.30 4.26
N ILE A 685 0.36 11.22 4.19
CA ILE A 685 0.05 12.13 5.32
C ILE A 685 -0.39 11.32 6.55
N SER A 686 -1.28 10.34 6.38
CA SER A 686 -1.78 9.52 7.48
C SER A 686 -0.65 8.70 8.12
N LEU A 687 0.21 8.09 7.29
CA LEU A 687 1.41 7.41 7.76
C LEU A 687 2.33 8.37 8.54
N LEU A 688 2.60 9.56 8.02
CA LEU A 688 3.45 10.56 8.69
C LEU A 688 2.85 11.04 10.02
N LYS A 689 1.52 11.20 10.11
CA LYS A 689 0.79 11.51 11.35
C LYS A 689 0.92 10.38 12.37
N CYS A 690 0.85 9.12 11.94
CA CYS A 690 1.07 7.96 12.79
C CYS A 690 2.51 7.94 13.34
N LEU A 691 3.50 8.06 12.45
CA LEU A 691 4.92 8.08 12.81
C LEU A 691 5.28 9.28 13.71
N ALA A 692 4.66 10.45 13.50
CA ALA A 692 4.81 11.60 14.37
C ALA A 692 4.38 11.29 15.81
N GLN A 693 3.20 10.70 15.97
CA GLN A 693 2.66 10.33 17.28
C GLN A 693 3.54 9.26 17.93
N LEU A 694 3.91 8.20 17.21
CA LEU A 694 4.81 7.16 17.70
C LEU A 694 6.15 7.73 18.17
N LEU A 695 6.75 8.63 17.39
CA LEU A 695 8.01 9.26 17.77
C LEU A 695 7.86 10.21 18.97
N SER A 696 6.75 10.95 19.06
CA SER A 696 6.48 11.80 20.24
C SER A 696 6.30 10.97 21.52
N HIS A 697 5.78 9.75 21.39
CA HIS A 697 5.78 8.77 22.47
C HIS A 697 7.10 8.03 22.64
N ARG A 698 8.17 8.38 21.91
CA ARG A 698 9.50 7.76 22.02
C ARG A 698 9.57 6.30 21.59
N VAL A 699 8.69 5.87 20.68
CA VAL A 699 8.83 4.57 20.01
C VAL A 699 10.07 4.60 19.12
N SER A 700 10.96 3.63 19.32
CA SER A 700 12.16 3.48 18.49
C SER A 700 11.78 3.15 17.04
N MET A 701 12.38 3.85 16.08
CA MET A 701 12.17 3.63 14.66
C MET A 701 13.40 4.02 13.84
N SER A 702 13.51 3.46 12.65
CA SER A 702 14.50 3.82 11.64
C SER A 702 14.17 5.19 11.02
N PHE A 703 15.20 6.02 10.87
CA PHE A 703 15.12 7.30 10.16
C PHE A 703 15.53 7.21 8.69
N ALA A 704 15.99 6.04 8.23
CA ALA A 704 16.45 5.85 6.85
C ALA A 704 15.39 6.27 5.81
N PRO A 705 14.10 5.90 5.94
CA PRO A 705 13.10 6.33 4.96
C PRO A 705 12.91 7.86 4.89
N PHE A 706 13.05 8.57 6.01
CA PHE A 706 12.96 10.04 6.03
C PHE A 706 14.20 10.69 5.40
N MET A 707 15.38 10.13 5.67
CA MET A 707 16.65 10.61 5.11
C MET A 707 16.72 10.38 3.60
N ASP A 708 16.39 9.18 3.13
CA ASP A 708 16.35 8.86 1.70
C ASP A 708 15.32 9.75 0.98
N SER A 709 14.16 9.95 1.60
CA SER A 709 13.13 10.81 1.06
C SER A 709 13.55 12.27 0.94
N ILE A 710 14.17 12.86 1.96
CA ILE A 710 14.55 14.28 1.91
C ILE A 710 15.69 14.50 0.91
N GLU A 711 16.59 13.52 0.76
CA GLU A 711 17.65 13.54 -0.25
C GLU A 711 17.09 13.49 -1.67
N GLN A 712 16.13 12.61 -1.94
CA GLN A 712 15.44 12.54 -3.23
C GLN A 712 14.70 13.85 -3.56
N ALA A 713 14.03 14.47 -2.57
CA ALA A 713 13.35 15.74 -2.77
C ALA A 713 14.33 16.90 -3.08
N ILE A 714 15.48 16.92 -2.39
CA ILE A 714 16.56 17.89 -2.64
C ILE A 714 17.17 17.69 -4.03
N GLU A 715 17.44 16.44 -4.43
CA GLU A 715 17.97 16.11 -5.76
C GLU A 715 17.00 16.54 -6.86
N GLY A 716 15.71 16.22 -6.71
CA GLY A 716 14.66 16.60 -7.65
C GLY A 716 14.58 18.12 -7.86
N LEU A 717 14.52 18.90 -6.77
CA LEU A 717 14.52 20.36 -6.84
C LEU A 717 15.81 20.92 -7.44
N SER A 718 16.96 20.34 -7.13
CA SER A 718 18.27 20.81 -7.63
C SER A 718 18.41 20.61 -9.15
N LEU A 719 17.74 19.59 -9.70
CA LEU A 719 17.73 19.29 -11.13
C LEU A 719 16.65 20.07 -11.90
N GLY A 720 15.86 20.90 -11.23
CA GLY A 720 14.71 21.58 -11.85
C GLY A 720 13.65 20.59 -12.36
N LEU A 721 13.67 19.37 -11.83
CA LEU A 721 12.59 18.40 -12.01
C LEU A 721 11.47 18.87 -11.07
N ASP A 722 10.67 19.83 -11.53
CA ASP A 722 9.46 20.19 -10.82
C ASP A 722 8.67 18.90 -10.55
N ALA A 723 8.08 18.82 -9.37
CA ALA A 723 7.16 17.76 -8.96
C ALA A 723 5.84 17.73 -9.79
N ASP A 724 5.85 18.33 -10.99
CA ASP A 724 4.70 18.64 -11.84
C ASP A 724 4.23 17.50 -12.75
N LEU A 725 4.68 16.26 -12.52
CA LEU A 725 3.86 15.09 -12.89
C LEU A 725 2.80 14.75 -11.82
N SER A 726 2.59 15.61 -10.83
CA SER A 726 1.58 15.44 -9.77
C SER A 726 0.59 16.61 -9.61
N GLN A 727 0.51 17.56 -10.54
CA GLN A 727 -0.58 18.55 -10.58
C GLN A 727 -1.91 17.91 -11.02
N ALA A 728 -2.49 17.12 -10.11
CA ALA A 728 -3.90 16.77 -10.08
C ALA A 728 -4.34 16.48 -8.64
N ALA A 729 -4.10 17.42 -7.73
CA ALA A 729 -5.04 17.84 -6.69
C ALA A 729 -4.30 18.67 -5.63
N ALA A 730 -4.64 19.96 -5.54
CA ALA A 730 -4.56 20.64 -4.25
C ALA A 730 -5.54 19.93 -3.32
N HIS A 731 -5.07 18.92 -2.58
CA HIS A 731 -5.88 18.22 -1.60
C HIS A 731 -6.11 19.16 -0.41
N LEU A 732 -7.30 19.77 -0.39
CA LEU A 732 -7.83 20.46 0.77
C LEU A 732 -7.82 19.50 1.96
N ILE A 733 -7.00 19.81 2.96
CA ILE A 733 -7.08 19.22 4.31
C ILE A 733 -8.37 19.76 4.92
N SER A 734 -9.47 19.10 4.60
CA SER A 734 -10.77 19.30 5.23
C SER A 734 -11.21 17.94 5.76
N GLU A 735 -10.60 17.50 6.87
CA GLU A 735 -11.26 16.54 7.75
C GLU A 735 -12.48 17.25 8.36
N GLY A 736 -13.64 17.13 7.71
CA GLY A 736 -14.90 17.35 8.40
C GLY A 736 -15.12 16.16 9.32
N GLU A 737 -15.18 16.39 10.64
CA GLU A 737 -15.72 15.40 11.57
C GLU A 737 -17.15 15.05 11.11
N PRO A 738 -17.47 13.77 10.87
CA PRO A 738 -18.87 13.36 10.83
C PRO A 738 -19.36 13.33 12.29
N HIS A 739 -20.17 14.31 12.65
CA HIS A 739 -21.03 14.24 13.84
C HIS A 739 -21.98 13.04 13.78
#